data_AF-A0A512MAU9-F1
#
_entry.id   AF-A0A512MAU9-F1
#
_cell.length_a   1.000
_cell.length_b   1.000
_cell.length_c   1.000
_cell.angle_alpha   90.00
_cell.angle_beta   90.00
_cell.angle_gamma   90.00
#
_symmetry.space_group_name_H-M   'P 1'
#
loop_
_entity.id
_entity.type
_entity.pdbx_description
1 polymer ?
#
loop_
_entity_poly.entity_id
_entity_poly.type
_entity_poly.pdbx_seq_one_letter_code
_entity_poly.pdbx_strand_id
1 'polypeptide(L)'
;MKNPPPFVSVLESLEPKIAPAGVVSVVYNAVTNSMIISGSAGNDDFIMTHTAGDTWKFTSTNGDTAFSLNGVAAGFEINNMPVTLTTKINLGDGNDKLVMTSTAAPGAELVILEGLFEVLGGKGVDNVSIHDELNPVFNGLTKFDLGDGYDSLQFEGTATFANKTLLSAGLGGGDITIGPFGTQTFTKGLTVDLGSGGGLFTGDLDVSGGKLEIKAAGTGGSLLYLDGGLRVEQGMSISLGTGNNTVALGVINPEDIMIGGPLSITTGGGSDSVIVFTEVNVSGAFTIDMKDGTNSFALAQDASVNANSVLLKGGKAGLDVQFGSNAALTTSTSFTVDVKANTLEDNLFNITTGSTLKIGSIFSYLGGTRNDQLDFGANVDVDIRGGMIASLGAGANGVNFGNADVTIGGNLSVTGLTGNDSVSMTGELNVLGSILMNLGAGTNFFNNSGGDVRVAGALSYTGGAGNDSIDFGGVDLLVGQSLTIAAGDGDNQVMLHGTNGQLSSIIYTGGKGQDQVYVGVNAQGDAGSTYLTGGVTAKLGAGLNRLVLAQAVVRSAVSVQSLSATAETDFLTVRDATVFGTFTSALGKGVSTLTIDDSTFNNAVNVTTGDGNDVLKFDNLAGPEYSGVNRWNSAVKILSGTGDDQFIFGTGNGAPSATNTNIFRNFSSIFDSGTGADTVQQNGGQTLSGNAYNVPVS
;
A
#
# COMPACT_ATOMS: atom_id res chain seq x y z
N MET A 1 -51.59 -81.78 48.69
CA MET A 1 -51.10 -80.42 48.37
C MET A 1 -50.14 -80.54 47.20
N LYS A 2 -50.34 -79.69 46.18
CA LYS A 2 -49.83 -79.81 44.81
C LYS A 2 -48.30 -79.70 44.72
N ASN A 3 -47.72 -80.53 43.86
CA ASN A 3 -46.34 -80.39 43.35
C ASN A 3 -46.16 -79.03 42.64
N PRO A 4 -45.04 -78.31 42.84
CA PRO A 4 -44.63 -77.25 41.95
C PRO A 4 -44.04 -77.84 40.65
N PRO A 5 -44.37 -77.29 39.45
CA PRO A 5 -43.72 -77.66 38.20
C PRO A 5 -42.33 -77.01 38.04
N PRO A 6 -41.48 -77.56 37.14
CA PRO A 6 -40.08 -77.20 37.01
C PRO A 6 -39.83 -75.92 36.20
N PHE A 7 -38.66 -75.33 36.44
CA PHE A 7 -38.06 -74.21 35.72
C PHE A 7 -38.04 -74.44 34.21
N VAL A 8 -38.57 -73.47 33.46
CA VAL A 8 -38.21 -73.25 32.06
C VAL A 8 -37.26 -72.06 32.06
N SER A 9 -35.95 -72.33 32.02
CA SER A 9 -34.98 -71.30 31.67
C SER A 9 -35.14 -71.01 30.19
N VAL A 10 -35.82 -69.92 29.86
CA VAL A 10 -35.68 -69.30 28.55
C VAL A 10 -34.31 -68.63 28.56
N LEU A 11 -33.28 -69.42 28.21
CA LEU A 11 -32.03 -68.87 27.71
C LEU A 11 -32.36 -68.33 26.31
N GLU A 12 -32.89 -67.12 26.25
CA GLU A 12 -32.71 -66.31 25.05
C GLU A 12 -31.21 -65.99 24.99
N SER A 13 -30.48 -66.76 24.19
CA SER A 13 -29.23 -66.31 23.61
C SER A 13 -29.57 -65.14 22.69
N LEU A 14 -29.66 -63.95 23.28
CA LEU A 14 -29.31 -62.72 22.60
C LEU A 14 -27.81 -62.55 22.82
N GLU A 15 -27.00 -63.38 22.16
CA GLU A 15 -25.73 -62.82 21.74
C GLU A 15 -26.10 -61.64 20.85
N PRO A 16 -25.69 -60.39 21.17
CA PRO A 16 -25.71 -59.36 20.16
C PRO A 16 -24.78 -59.90 19.08
N LYS A 17 -25.38 -60.45 18.02
CA LYS A 17 -24.71 -60.55 16.75
C LYS A 17 -24.55 -59.09 16.34
N ILE A 18 -23.50 -58.46 16.86
CA ILE A 18 -23.02 -57.16 16.41
C ILE A 18 -22.79 -57.43 14.93
N ALA A 19 -23.77 -57.03 14.11
CA ALA A 19 -23.57 -57.04 12.68
C ALA A 19 -22.26 -56.25 12.46
N PRO A 20 -21.37 -56.71 11.57
CA PRO A 20 -20.17 -55.96 11.23
C PRO A 20 -20.53 -54.48 11.04
N ALA A 21 -19.70 -53.59 11.57
CA ALA A 21 -19.96 -52.16 11.53
C ALA A 21 -20.12 -51.65 10.08
N GLY A 22 -19.49 -52.35 9.13
CA GLY A 22 -19.67 -52.16 7.69
C GLY A 22 -19.35 -53.43 6.88
N VAL A 23 -19.74 -53.44 5.60
CA VAL A 23 -19.44 -54.50 4.63
C VAL A 23 -18.86 -53.89 3.36
N VAL A 24 -17.59 -54.20 3.08
CA VAL A 24 -16.90 -53.82 1.84
C VAL A 24 -17.01 -54.92 0.79
N SER A 25 -17.60 -54.59 -0.36
CA SER A 25 -17.70 -55.45 -1.54
C SER A 25 -16.63 -55.09 -2.56
N VAL A 26 -15.77 -56.05 -2.90
CA VAL A 26 -14.75 -55.93 -3.95
C VAL A 26 -15.21 -56.74 -5.17
N VAL A 27 -15.32 -56.07 -6.32
CA VAL A 27 -15.62 -56.69 -7.62
C VAL A 27 -14.42 -56.49 -8.53
N TYR A 28 -13.81 -57.59 -8.94
CA TYR A 28 -12.68 -57.58 -9.88
C TYR A 28 -13.07 -58.23 -11.20
N ASN A 29 -12.90 -57.49 -12.30
CA ASN A 29 -13.13 -57.95 -13.65
C ASN A 29 -11.82 -58.00 -14.43
N ALA A 30 -11.30 -59.21 -14.61
CA ALA A 30 -10.06 -59.46 -15.35
C ALA A 30 -10.15 -59.17 -16.86
N VAL A 31 -11.37 -59.10 -17.43
CA VAL A 31 -11.56 -58.81 -18.88
C VAL A 31 -11.38 -57.32 -19.15
N THR A 32 -11.99 -56.49 -18.31
CA THR A 32 -11.90 -55.02 -18.42
C THR A 32 -10.73 -54.44 -17.67
N ASN A 33 -10.00 -55.28 -16.92
CA ASN A 33 -8.95 -54.86 -16.00
C ASN A 33 -9.47 -53.74 -15.09
N SER A 34 -10.56 -54.00 -14.37
CA SER A 34 -11.18 -53.01 -13.48
C SER A 34 -11.51 -53.60 -12.11
N MET A 35 -11.30 -52.81 -11.08
CA MET A 35 -11.66 -53.10 -9.70
C MET A 35 -12.67 -52.06 -9.21
N ILE A 36 -13.77 -52.53 -8.61
CA ILE A 36 -14.76 -51.70 -7.96
C ILE A 36 -14.84 -52.14 -6.49
N ILE A 37 -14.62 -51.20 -5.58
CA ILE A 37 -14.77 -51.38 -4.14
C ILE A 37 -15.99 -50.56 -3.72
N SER A 38 -16.91 -51.15 -2.99
CA SER A 38 -18.13 -50.49 -2.50
C SER A 38 -18.33 -50.84 -1.04
N GLY A 39 -18.25 -49.84 -0.17
CA GLY A 39 -18.68 -49.95 1.21
C GLY A 39 -20.19 -49.85 1.33
N SER A 40 -20.63 -49.80 2.57
CA SER A 40 -21.99 -50.00 3.03
C SER A 40 -22.59 -48.67 3.50
N ALA A 41 -23.50 -48.72 4.48
CA ALA A 41 -24.07 -47.52 5.10
C ALA A 41 -23.62 -47.36 6.57
N GLY A 42 -22.68 -48.19 7.01
CA GLY A 42 -22.03 -48.09 8.31
C GLY A 42 -20.52 -48.02 8.11
N ASN A 43 -19.78 -47.74 9.18
CA ASN A 43 -18.36 -47.44 9.10
C ASN A 43 -17.53 -48.59 8.47
N ASP A 44 -16.90 -48.29 7.35
CA ASP A 44 -16.03 -49.17 6.58
C ASP A 44 -14.57 -48.75 6.73
N ASP A 45 -13.89 -49.35 7.72
CA ASP A 45 -12.50 -49.05 8.04
C ASP A 45 -11.55 -50.15 7.55
N PHE A 46 -10.79 -49.89 6.48
CA PHE A 46 -9.91 -50.88 5.88
C PHE A 46 -8.57 -50.34 5.33
N ILE A 47 -7.61 -51.25 5.25
CA ILE A 47 -6.28 -51.03 4.65
C ILE A 47 -6.20 -51.86 3.38
N MET A 48 -5.71 -51.22 2.32
CA MET A 48 -5.36 -51.81 1.03
C MET A 48 -3.84 -51.79 0.89
N THR A 49 -3.23 -52.97 0.99
CA THR A 49 -1.77 -53.14 0.96
C THR A 49 -1.33 -53.74 -0.37
N HIS A 50 -0.46 -53.04 -1.10
CA HIS A 50 0.28 -53.61 -2.22
C HIS A 50 1.40 -54.51 -1.69
N THR A 51 1.54 -55.69 -2.27
CA THR A 51 2.59 -56.65 -1.93
C THR A 51 3.33 -57.07 -3.19
N ALA A 52 4.58 -57.49 -3.03
CA ALA A 52 5.41 -57.92 -4.14
C ALA A 52 4.70 -58.98 -5.01
N GLY A 53 4.73 -58.79 -6.33
CA GLY A 53 4.06 -59.67 -7.29
C GLY A 53 2.62 -59.25 -7.60
N ASP A 54 2.36 -57.95 -7.72
CA ASP A 54 1.10 -57.35 -8.17
C ASP A 54 -0.12 -57.91 -7.39
N THR A 55 0.03 -58.00 -6.07
CA THR A 55 -0.99 -58.60 -5.19
C THR A 55 -1.50 -57.56 -4.21
N TRP A 56 -2.82 -57.43 -4.13
CA TRP A 56 -3.48 -56.52 -3.20
C TRP A 56 -4.12 -57.29 -2.05
N LYS A 57 -3.81 -56.85 -0.83
CA LYS A 57 -4.37 -57.38 0.40
C LYS A 57 -5.31 -56.35 1.03
N PHE A 58 -6.47 -56.82 1.48
CA PHE A 58 -7.47 -56.02 2.19
C PHE A 58 -7.59 -56.52 3.63
N THR A 59 -7.48 -55.61 4.60
CA THR A 59 -7.63 -55.93 6.02
C THR A 59 -8.45 -54.85 6.72
N SER A 60 -9.33 -55.23 7.65
CA SER A 60 -10.00 -54.25 8.51
C SER A 60 -8.98 -53.61 9.46
N THR A 61 -9.13 -52.30 9.72
CA THR A 61 -8.24 -51.59 10.66
C THR A 61 -8.52 -51.92 12.13
N ASN A 62 -9.78 -52.23 12.47
CA ASN A 62 -10.28 -52.47 13.83
C ASN A 62 -10.90 -53.86 14.02
N GLY A 63 -11.13 -54.60 12.93
CA GLY A 63 -11.75 -55.94 12.94
C GLY A 63 -13.25 -55.95 12.72
N ASP A 64 -13.89 -54.78 12.59
CA ASP A 64 -15.35 -54.64 12.54
C ASP A 64 -15.91 -54.57 11.11
N THR A 65 -15.05 -54.40 10.10
CA THR A 65 -15.43 -54.37 8.67
C THR A 65 -15.32 -55.76 8.05
N ALA A 66 -16.42 -56.24 7.46
CA ALA A 66 -16.44 -57.51 6.73
C ALA A 66 -16.19 -57.29 5.23
N PHE A 67 -15.67 -58.31 4.53
CA PHE A 67 -15.33 -58.22 3.11
C PHE A 67 -16.02 -59.30 2.27
N SER A 68 -16.38 -58.95 1.04
CA SER A 68 -16.79 -59.92 0.01
C SER A 68 -16.04 -59.69 -1.30
N LEU A 69 -15.72 -60.77 -2.02
CA LEU A 69 -15.08 -60.73 -3.34
C LEU A 69 -16.00 -61.39 -4.37
N ASN A 70 -16.41 -60.64 -5.40
CA ASN A 70 -17.30 -61.12 -6.45
C ASN A 70 -18.57 -61.82 -5.89
N GLY A 71 -19.11 -61.30 -4.79
CA GLY A 71 -20.31 -61.81 -4.12
C GLY A 71 -20.10 -62.99 -3.17
N VAL A 72 -18.86 -63.45 -2.97
CA VAL A 72 -18.52 -64.53 -2.03
C VAL A 72 -17.87 -63.92 -0.79
N ALA A 73 -18.29 -64.36 0.40
CA ALA A 73 -17.61 -63.98 1.65
C ALA A 73 -16.13 -64.38 1.54
N ALA A 74 -15.24 -63.38 1.58
CA ALA A 74 -13.84 -63.58 1.26
C ALA A 74 -13.03 -63.91 2.53
N GLY A 75 -12.23 -64.97 2.47
CA GLY A 75 -11.01 -65.06 3.28
C GLY A 75 -9.94 -64.19 2.63
N PHE A 76 -9.25 -63.40 3.44
CA PHE A 76 -8.34 -62.32 3.08
C PHE A 76 -7.24 -62.70 2.07
N GLU A 77 -6.88 -61.75 1.19
CA GLU A 77 -5.89 -61.76 0.07
C GLU A 77 -6.45 -62.02 -1.34
N ILE A 78 -6.24 -61.05 -2.26
CA ILE A 78 -6.55 -61.18 -3.69
C ILE A 78 -5.24 -61.24 -4.47
N ASN A 79 -4.86 -62.45 -4.88
CA ASN A 79 -3.61 -62.70 -5.61
C ASN A 79 -3.73 -62.38 -7.11
N ASN A 80 -2.64 -61.87 -7.70
CA ASN A 80 -2.47 -61.61 -9.14
C ASN A 80 -3.44 -60.56 -9.74
N MET A 81 -3.53 -59.37 -9.17
CA MET A 81 -4.24 -58.24 -9.77
C MET A 81 -3.25 -57.35 -10.54
N PRO A 82 -3.31 -57.27 -11.88
CA PRO A 82 -2.41 -56.44 -12.66
C PRO A 82 -2.42 -54.99 -12.15
N VAL A 83 -1.27 -54.31 -12.15
CA VAL A 83 -1.17 -52.94 -11.63
C VAL A 83 -1.91 -51.91 -12.52
N THR A 84 -2.26 -52.27 -13.76
CA THR A 84 -2.80 -51.40 -14.81
C THR A 84 -4.33 -51.18 -14.76
N LEU A 85 -4.96 -51.26 -13.58
CA LEU A 85 -6.41 -51.31 -13.42
C LEU A 85 -7.09 -49.93 -13.50
N THR A 86 -8.34 -49.91 -13.98
CA THR A 86 -9.29 -48.89 -13.54
C THR A 86 -9.79 -49.25 -12.15
N THR A 87 -9.54 -48.39 -11.17
CA THR A 87 -9.94 -48.61 -9.77
C THR A 87 -10.97 -47.57 -9.36
N LYS A 88 -12.13 -48.02 -8.90
CA LYS A 88 -13.15 -47.17 -8.30
C LYS A 88 -13.43 -47.64 -6.88
N ILE A 89 -13.33 -46.74 -5.91
CA ILE A 89 -13.63 -46.98 -4.51
C ILE A 89 -14.79 -46.06 -4.15
N ASN A 90 -15.84 -46.61 -3.56
CA ASN A 90 -16.95 -45.86 -3.00
C ASN A 90 -17.11 -46.30 -1.55
N LEU A 91 -16.84 -45.43 -0.58
CA LEU A 91 -16.85 -45.78 0.84
C LEU A 91 -18.29 -45.90 1.38
N GLY A 92 -19.20 -45.06 0.91
CA GLY A 92 -20.63 -45.19 1.17
C GLY A 92 -21.18 -44.12 2.11
N ASP A 93 -22.20 -44.47 2.90
CA ASP A 93 -22.58 -43.62 4.04
C ASP A 93 -21.84 -44.17 5.28
N GLY A 94 -21.37 -43.32 6.20
CA GLY A 94 -20.63 -43.78 7.38
C GLY A 94 -19.46 -42.86 7.70
N ASN A 95 -18.77 -43.10 8.81
CA ASN A 95 -17.45 -42.49 9.01
C ASN A 95 -16.42 -43.53 8.59
N ASP A 96 -15.92 -43.41 7.36
CA ASP A 96 -15.10 -44.45 6.77
C ASP A 96 -13.60 -44.14 6.85
N LYS A 97 -12.78 -45.19 6.73
CA LYS A 97 -11.32 -45.05 6.70
C LYS A 97 -10.71 -45.95 5.65
N LEU A 98 -10.02 -45.34 4.69
CA LEU A 98 -9.20 -46.03 3.69
C LEU A 98 -7.72 -45.70 3.93
N VAL A 99 -6.89 -46.72 4.10
CA VAL A 99 -5.43 -46.57 4.08
C VAL A 99 -4.85 -47.38 2.94
N MET A 100 -4.09 -46.74 2.06
CA MET A 100 -3.31 -47.40 1.01
C MET A 100 -1.83 -47.42 1.39
N THR A 101 -1.19 -48.59 1.34
CA THR A 101 0.21 -48.78 1.73
C THR A 101 0.88 -49.88 0.90
N SER A 102 2.20 -50.04 1.03
CA SER A 102 2.97 -51.12 0.42
C SER A 102 3.71 -51.92 1.50
N THR A 103 4.00 -53.19 1.24
CA THR A 103 4.97 -53.95 2.06
C THR A 103 6.40 -53.88 1.51
N ALA A 104 6.59 -53.24 0.35
CA ALA A 104 7.90 -53.02 -0.21
C ALA A 104 8.71 -52.06 0.68
N ALA A 105 10.03 -52.22 0.69
CA ALA A 105 10.89 -51.23 1.33
C ALA A 105 10.66 -49.85 0.70
N PRO A 106 10.77 -48.74 1.45
CA PRO A 106 10.61 -47.39 0.92
C PRO A 106 11.41 -47.18 -0.37
N GLY A 107 10.74 -46.80 -1.46
CA GLY A 107 11.35 -46.57 -2.77
C GLY A 107 11.67 -47.83 -3.60
N ALA A 108 11.33 -49.03 -3.14
CA ALA A 108 11.65 -50.29 -3.85
C ALA A 108 10.59 -50.73 -4.87
N GLU A 109 9.36 -50.21 -4.83
CA GLU A 109 8.27 -50.63 -5.70
C GLU A 109 7.50 -49.42 -6.25
N LEU A 110 7.35 -49.37 -7.57
CA LEU A 110 6.62 -48.32 -8.29
C LEU A 110 5.21 -48.84 -8.59
N VAL A 111 4.21 -48.42 -7.84
CA VAL A 111 2.81 -48.79 -8.15
C VAL A 111 2.31 -47.89 -9.28
N ILE A 112 2.24 -48.43 -10.50
CA ILE A 112 1.76 -47.69 -11.68
C ILE A 112 0.28 -48.00 -11.94
N LEU A 113 -0.59 -47.00 -11.77
CA LEU A 113 -2.02 -47.09 -12.04
C LEU A 113 -2.33 -46.45 -13.41
N GLU A 114 -2.47 -47.28 -14.43
CA GLU A 114 -2.67 -46.85 -15.83
C GLU A 114 -4.10 -46.39 -16.14
N GLY A 115 -5.10 -46.91 -15.41
CA GLY A 115 -6.51 -46.62 -15.62
C GLY A 115 -7.03 -45.43 -14.80
N LEU A 116 -8.34 -45.18 -14.86
CA LEU A 116 -8.99 -44.23 -13.95
C LEU A 116 -8.81 -44.70 -12.51
N PHE A 117 -8.37 -43.81 -11.62
CA PHE A 117 -8.37 -44.02 -10.18
C PHE A 117 -9.37 -43.04 -9.53
N GLU A 118 -10.43 -43.57 -8.93
CA GLU A 118 -11.51 -42.78 -8.33
C GLU A 118 -11.79 -43.25 -6.90
N VAL A 119 -11.82 -42.32 -5.95
CA VAL A 119 -12.31 -42.55 -4.59
C VAL A 119 -13.49 -41.62 -4.35
N LEU A 120 -14.61 -42.19 -3.92
CA LEU A 120 -15.81 -41.49 -3.46
C LEU A 120 -15.97 -41.80 -1.97
N GLY A 121 -16.01 -40.79 -1.09
CA GLY A 121 -16.26 -40.99 0.34
C GLY A 121 -17.74 -41.25 0.57
N GLY A 122 -18.54 -40.22 0.49
CA GLY A 122 -20.01 -40.32 0.41
C GLY A 122 -20.66 -39.42 1.42
N LYS A 123 -21.16 -39.93 2.55
CA LYS A 123 -21.63 -39.07 3.66
C LYS A 123 -20.98 -39.50 4.96
N GLY A 124 -20.51 -38.54 5.74
CA GLY A 124 -19.99 -38.74 7.09
C GLY A 124 -18.59 -38.15 7.23
N VAL A 125 -17.73 -38.77 8.01
CA VAL A 125 -16.35 -38.29 8.24
C VAL A 125 -15.40 -39.31 7.66
N ASP A 126 -14.98 -39.09 6.42
CA ASP A 126 -14.20 -40.05 5.65
C ASP A 126 -12.71 -39.69 5.67
N ASN A 127 -11.86 -40.67 5.96
CA ASN A 127 -10.42 -40.47 6.08
C ASN A 127 -9.68 -41.35 5.07
N VAL A 128 -9.06 -40.74 4.07
CA VAL A 128 -8.28 -41.42 3.03
C VAL A 128 -6.81 -41.08 3.21
N SER A 129 -5.95 -42.09 3.41
CA SER A 129 -4.49 -41.92 3.48
C SER A 129 -3.77 -42.79 2.45
N ILE A 130 -2.78 -42.22 1.76
CA ILE A 130 -1.88 -42.90 0.83
C ILE A 130 -0.45 -42.75 1.35
N HIS A 131 0.19 -43.85 1.71
CA HIS A 131 1.48 -43.85 2.41
C HIS A 131 2.71 -43.86 1.48
N ASP A 132 3.84 -43.39 2.02
CA ASP A 132 5.08 -43.03 1.33
C ASP A 132 5.86 -44.19 0.71
N GLU A 133 5.73 -45.36 1.31
CA GLU A 133 6.33 -46.61 0.82
C GLU A 133 5.85 -47.00 -0.59
N LEU A 134 4.75 -46.42 -1.09
CA LEU A 134 4.16 -46.75 -2.39
C LEU A 134 4.80 -46.05 -3.60
N ASN A 135 5.34 -44.83 -3.42
CA ASN A 135 5.71 -43.90 -4.49
C ASN A 135 4.85 -44.00 -5.77
N PRO A 136 3.51 -43.86 -5.67
CA PRO A 136 2.62 -44.27 -6.74
C PRO A 136 2.73 -43.34 -7.96
N VAL A 137 2.57 -43.92 -9.15
CA VAL A 137 2.43 -43.20 -10.42
C VAL A 137 1.03 -43.42 -10.96
N PHE A 138 0.22 -42.37 -10.95
CA PHE A 138 -1.11 -42.36 -11.53
C PHE A 138 -1.03 -41.86 -12.98
N ASN A 139 -1.04 -42.77 -13.95
CA ASN A 139 -0.98 -42.44 -15.39
C ASN A 139 -2.35 -42.08 -15.97
N GLY A 140 -3.43 -42.63 -15.41
CA GLY A 140 -4.80 -42.29 -15.79
C GLY A 140 -5.35 -41.06 -15.07
N LEU A 141 -6.63 -40.75 -15.31
CA LEU A 141 -7.33 -39.69 -14.59
C LEU A 141 -7.44 -40.08 -13.11
N THR A 142 -7.11 -39.15 -12.21
CA THR A 142 -7.25 -39.36 -10.76
C THR A 142 -8.31 -38.44 -10.18
N LYS A 143 -9.27 -39.01 -9.44
CA LYS A 143 -10.33 -38.28 -8.75
C LYS A 143 -10.46 -38.74 -7.30
N PHE A 144 -10.43 -37.80 -6.38
CA PHE A 144 -10.90 -37.99 -5.00
C PHE A 144 -12.10 -37.08 -4.79
N ASP A 145 -13.21 -37.63 -4.33
CA ASP A 145 -14.45 -36.92 -4.05
C ASP A 145 -14.99 -37.42 -2.72
N LEU A 146 -14.54 -36.80 -1.62
CA LEU A 146 -14.80 -37.33 -0.28
C LEU A 146 -16.27 -37.17 0.15
N GLY A 147 -17.05 -36.35 -0.55
CA GLY A 147 -18.49 -36.28 -0.34
C GLY A 147 -18.89 -35.30 0.76
N ASP A 148 -19.93 -35.61 1.52
CA ASP A 148 -20.50 -34.71 2.52
C ASP A 148 -19.99 -35.04 3.92
N GLY A 149 -19.06 -34.23 4.42
CA GLY A 149 -18.81 -34.04 5.84
C GLY A 149 -17.42 -33.50 6.14
N TYR A 150 -16.84 -33.89 7.28
CA TYR A 150 -15.51 -33.43 7.70
C TYR A 150 -14.45 -34.42 7.25
N ASP A 151 -14.21 -34.45 5.95
CA ASP A 151 -13.37 -35.48 5.35
C ASP A 151 -11.89 -35.09 5.34
N SER A 152 -11.01 -36.07 5.35
CA SER A 152 -9.57 -35.88 5.19
C SER A 152 -8.98 -36.73 4.07
N LEU A 153 -8.10 -36.12 3.28
CA LEU A 153 -7.27 -36.81 2.31
C LEU A 153 -5.82 -36.47 2.61
N GLN A 154 -5.01 -37.51 2.83
CA GLN A 154 -3.60 -37.41 3.15
C GLN A 154 -2.74 -38.20 2.16
N PHE A 155 -1.65 -37.56 1.73
CA PHE A 155 -0.54 -38.21 1.03
C PHE A 155 0.69 -38.11 1.93
N GLU A 156 1.23 -39.25 2.35
CA GLU A 156 2.53 -39.35 2.98
C GLU A 156 3.50 -39.79 1.87
N GLY A 157 4.63 -39.12 1.69
CA GLY A 157 5.64 -39.47 0.67
C GLY A 157 5.52 -38.71 -0.65
N THR A 158 6.17 -39.25 -1.68
CA THR A 158 6.15 -38.68 -3.04
C THR A 158 5.20 -39.45 -3.95
N ALA A 159 4.36 -38.75 -4.72
CA ALA A 159 3.54 -39.38 -5.75
C ALA A 159 3.62 -38.59 -7.07
N THR A 160 3.45 -39.28 -8.19
CA THR A 160 3.38 -38.66 -9.51
C THR A 160 2.01 -38.88 -10.13
N PHE A 161 1.39 -37.80 -10.60
CA PHE A 161 0.13 -37.79 -11.32
C PHE A 161 0.40 -37.33 -12.76
N ALA A 162 0.43 -38.26 -13.69
CA ALA A 162 0.79 -38.00 -15.08
C ALA A 162 -0.37 -37.46 -15.93
N ASN A 163 -1.58 -37.43 -15.36
CA ASN A 163 -2.79 -36.89 -15.99
C ASN A 163 -3.43 -35.82 -15.11
N LYS A 164 -4.59 -35.30 -15.54
CA LYS A 164 -5.33 -34.32 -14.74
C LYS A 164 -5.77 -34.97 -13.42
N THR A 165 -5.52 -34.28 -12.31
CA THR A 165 -5.99 -34.71 -10.99
C THR A 165 -7.05 -33.75 -10.47
N LEU A 166 -8.13 -34.32 -9.93
CA LEU A 166 -9.21 -33.61 -9.26
C LEU A 166 -9.33 -34.11 -7.82
N LEU A 167 -9.20 -33.20 -6.85
CA LEU A 167 -9.45 -33.44 -5.44
C LEU A 167 -10.68 -32.64 -5.05
N SER A 168 -11.67 -33.27 -4.41
CA SER A 168 -12.94 -32.68 -3.99
C SER A 168 -13.31 -33.21 -2.61
N ALA A 169 -13.72 -32.32 -1.71
CA ALA A 169 -14.30 -32.65 -0.41
C ALA A 169 -15.83 -32.48 -0.39
N GLY A 170 -16.50 -32.50 -1.55
CA GLY A 170 -17.96 -32.45 -1.70
C GLY A 170 -18.66 -31.26 -1.01
N LEU A 171 -19.89 -31.44 -0.48
CA LEU A 171 -20.67 -30.32 0.12
C LEU A 171 -20.40 -30.15 1.63
N GLY A 172 -19.64 -31.05 2.25
CA GLY A 172 -19.12 -30.88 3.61
C GLY A 172 -18.03 -29.82 3.70
N GLY A 173 -17.59 -29.47 4.91
CA GLY A 173 -16.32 -28.77 5.07
C GLY A 173 -15.25 -29.80 5.27
N GLY A 174 -14.35 -30.01 4.31
CA GLY A 174 -13.28 -31.01 4.44
C GLY A 174 -11.90 -30.39 4.65
N ASP A 175 -11.07 -31.09 5.42
CA ASP A 175 -9.66 -30.78 5.60
C ASP A 175 -8.81 -31.63 4.63
N ILE A 176 -8.50 -31.10 3.45
CA ILE A 176 -7.62 -31.78 2.48
C ILE A 176 -6.16 -31.49 2.83
N THR A 177 -5.54 -32.36 3.61
CA THR A 177 -4.13 -32.24 4.00
C THR A 177 -3.23 -33.01 3.03
N ILE A 178 -2.75 -32.40 1.94
CA ILE A 178 -1.64 -33.01 1.18
C ILE A 178 -0.39 -32.88 2.06
N GLY A 179 0.19 -34.02 2.44
CA GLY A 179 0.97 -34.12 3.67
C GLY A 179 2.29 -33.33 3.67
N PRO A 180 2.94 -33.25 4.84
CA PRO A 180 4.19 -32.51 5.04
C PRO A 180 5.46 -33.30 4.69
N PHE A 181 5.35 -34.48 4.07
CA PHE A 181 6.46 -35.43 3.92
C PHE A 181 6.63 -35.91 2.47
N GLY A 182 6.91 -35.00 1.52
CA GLY A 182 7.34 -35.35 0.17
C GLY A 182 6.59 -34.64 -0.95
N THR A 183 7.32 -34.22 -1.97
CA THR A 183 6.78 -33.47 -3.11
C THR A 183 5.82 -34.32 -3.95
N GLN A 184 4.60 -33.80 -4.17
CA GLN A 184 3.64 -34.40 -5.10
C GLN A 184 3.77 -33.76 -6.48
N THR A 185 3.97 -34.56 -7.52
CA THR A 185 4.16 -34.05 -8.89
C THR A 185 2.90 -34.22 -9.75
N PHE A 186 2.41 -33.13 -10.36
CA PHE A 186 1.22 -33.11 -11.24
C PHE A 186 1.57 -32.58 -12.64
N THR A 187 1.63 -33.46 -13.64
CA THR A 187 2.13 -33.10 -14.98
C THR A 187 1.06 -32.53 -15.93
N LYS A 188 -0.20 -32.42 -15.49
CA LYS A 188 -1.32 -31.84 -16.25
C LYS A 188 -2.19 -30.89 -15.43
N GLY A 189 -1.68 -30.41 -14.30
CA GLY A 189 -2.40 -29.52 -13.39
C GLY A 189 -3.13 -30.25 -12.26
N LEU A 190 -3.52 -29.48 -11.26
CA LEU A 190 -4.24 -29.93 -10.07
C LEU A 190 -5.42 -29.00 -9.83
N THR A 191 -6.62 -29.58 -9.69
CA THR A 191 -7.80 -28.86 -9.21
C THR A 191 -8.20 -29.40 -7.84
N VAL A 192 -8.35 -28.52 -6.86
CA VAL A 192 -8.78 -28.80 -5.49
C VAL A 192 -10.07 -28.02 -5.22
N ASP A 193 -11.09 -28.73 -4.73
CA ASP A 193 -12.34 -28.14 -4.25
C ASP A 193 -12.55 -28.59 -2.79
N LEU A 194 -12.41 -27.66 -1.85
CA LEU A 194 -12.58 -27.89 -0.41
C LEU A 194 -14.05 -27.88 0.03
N GLY A 195 -14.99 -27.68 -0.91
CA GLY A 195 -16.41 -27.74 -0.63
C GLY A 195 -17.00 -26.46 -0.04
N SER A 196 -18.06 -26.62 0.75
CA SER A 196 -18.91 -25.52 1.24
C SER A 196 -18.76 -25.18 2.73
N GLY A 197 -17.96 -25.96 3.47
CA GLY A 197 -17.54 -25.59 4.83
C GLY A 197 -16.21 -24.84 4.87
N GLY A 198 -15.68 -24.65 6.08
CA GLY A 198 -14.27 -24.29 6.25
C GLY A 198 -13.41 -25.50 5.88
N GLY A 199 -12.21 -25.25 5.36
CA GLY A 199 -11.31 -26.33 4.94
C GLY A 199 -9.85 -25.93 5.12
N LEU A 200 -9.04 -26.89 5.51
CA LEU A 200 -7.59 -26.81 5.52
C LEU A 200 -7.02 -27.37 4.20
N PHE A 201 -6.05 -26.66 3.62
CA PHE A 201 -5.18 -27.23 2.59
C PHE A 201 -3.73 -26.96 2.91
N THR A 202 -2.92 -28.02 2.90
CA THR A 202 -1.46 -27.98 3.00
C THR A 202 -0.86 -28.73 1.83
N GLY A 203 0.37 -28.40 1.43
CA GLY A 203 1.12 -29.30 0.53
C GLY A 203 2.42 -28.74 -0.04
N ASP A 204 3.39 -29.64 -0.23
CA ASP A 204 4.57 -29.49 -1.09
C ASP A 204 4.24 -30.07 -2.49
N LEU A 205 4.20 -29.21 -3.50
CA LEU A 205 3.65 -29.54 -4.82
C LEU A 205 4.59 -29.10 -5.95
N ASP A 206 4.70 -29.95 -6.97
CA ASP A 206 5.27 -29.61 -8.27
C ASP A 206 4.21 -29.81 -9.37
N VAL A 207 3.61 -28.71 -9.82
CA VAL A 207 2.59 -28.67 -10.88
C VAL A 207 3.25 -28.31 -12.21
N SER A 208 3.95 -29.27 -12.78
CA SER A 208 4.90 -29.10 -13.90
C SER A 208 4.30 -29.08 -15.31
N GLY A 209 2.99 -29.28 -15.49
CA GLY A 209 2.39 -29.25 -16.84
C GLY A 209 0.96 -28.72 -16.94
N GLY A 210 0.55 -27.93 -15.95
CA GLY A 210 -0.78 -27.30 -15.92
C GLY A 210 -0.88 -26.18 -14.90
N LYS A 211 -2.12 -25.83 -14.54
CA LYS A 211 -2.43 -24.84 -13.51
C LYS A 211 -2.71 -25.52 -12.17
N LEU A 212 -2.51 -24.77 -11.08
CA LEU A 212 -3.03 -25.11 -9.76
C LEU A 212 -4.29 -24.28 -9.50
N GLU A 213 -5.43 -24.95 -9.31
CA GLU A 213 -6.71 -24.31 -9.01
C GLU A 213 -7.22 -24.80 -7.66
N ILE A 214 -7.39 -23.92 -6.68
CA ILE A 214 -7.92 -24.23 -5.35
C ILE A 214 -9.20 -23.43 -5.15
N LYS A 215 -10.27 -24.11 -4.74
CA LYS A 215 -11.58 -23.50 -4.49
C LYS A 215 -12.11 -23.94 -3.13
N ALA A 216 -12.75 -23.02 -2.42
CA ALA A 216 -13.57 -23.31 -1.25
C ALA A 216 -14.76 -22.36 -1.31
N ALA A 217 -15.95 -22.83 -1.68
CA ALA A 217 -17.10 -21.94 -1.94
C ALA A 217 -17.91 -21.64 -0.66
N GLY A 218 -17.39 -22.03 0.50
CA GLY A 218 -18.13 -22.10 1.73
C GLY A 218 -18.45 -20.80 2.46
N THR A 219 -19.18 -20.95 3.57
CA THR A 219 -19.41 -19.87 4.54
C THR A 219 -18.53 -19.98 5.79
N GLY A 220 -17.79 -21.08 5.92
CA GLY A 220 -16.77 -21.25 6.96
C GLY A 220 -15.43 -20.67 6.48
N GLY A 221 -14.64 -20.13 7.42
CA GLY A 221 -13.29 -19.66 7.10
C GLY A 221 -12.38 -20.81 6.66
N SER A 222 -11.62 -20.61 5.59
CA SER A 222 -10.64 -21.57 5.07
C SER A 222 -9.21 -21.19 5.48
N LEU A 223 -8.37 -22.20 5.72
CA LEU A 223 -6.95 -22.04 5.99
C LEU A 223 -6.15 -22.73 4.88
N LEU A 224 -5.34 -21.97 4.17
CA LEU A 224 -4.51 -22.46 3.08
C LEU A 224 -3.04 -22.20 3.39
N TYR A 225 -2.26 -23.24 3.67
CA TYR A 225 -0.84 -23.16 3.96
C TYR A 225 -0.03 -23.85 2.87
N LEU A 226 0.55 -23.06 1.98
CA LEU A 226 1.36 -23.58 0.89
C LEU A 226 2.82 -23.58 1.31
N ASP A 227 3.50 -24.68 1.01
CA ASP A 227 4.89 -24.86 1.40
C ASP A 227 5.84 -24.06 0.49
N GLY A 228 7.01 -23.73 1.03
CA GLY A 228 8.14 -23.29 0.20
C GLY A 228 8.59 -24.43 -0.71
N GLY A 229 9.14 -24.10 -1.88
CA GLY A 229 9.51 -25.09 -2.90
C GLY A 229 8.38 -25.40 -3.91
N LEU A 230 7.16 -24.88 -3.69
CA LEU A 230 6.04 -24.98 -4.62
C LEU A 230 6.44 -24.50 -6.03
N ARG A 231 6.26 -25.37 -7.03
CA ARG A 231 6.45 -25.03 -8.46
C ARG A 231 5.14 -25.17 -9.21
N VAL A 232 4.76 -24.15 -10.00
CA VAL A 232 3.59 -24.19 -10.88
C VAL A 232 3.95 -23.60 -12.24
N GLU A 233 3.92 -24.40 -13.31
CA GLU A 233 4.43 -23.98 -14.62
C GLU A 233 3.55 -22.89 -15.29
N GLN A 234 2.21 -23.04 -15.28
CA GLN A 234 1.33 -22.15 -16.07
C GLN A 234 0.66 -21.03 -15.28
N GLY A 235 0.38 -21.23 -14.00
CA GLY A 235 -0.34 -20.24 -13.18
C GLY A 235 -1.20 -20.88 -12.10
N MET A 236 -1.61 -20.06 -11.15
CA MET A 236 -2.27 -20.50 -9.94
C MET A 236 -3.48 -19.61 -9.63
N SER A 237 -4.59 -20.23 -9.23
CA SER A 237 -5.79 -19.50 -8.79
C SER A 237 -6.33 -20.11 -7.50
N ILE A 238 -6.54 -19.26 -6.50
CA ILE A 238 -7.20 -19.58 -5.23
C ILE A 238 -8.49 -18.77 -5.17
N SER A 239 -9.62 -19.42 -4.91
CA SER A 239 -10.92 -18.79 -4.76
C SER A 239 -11.62 -19.29 -3.50
N LEU A 240 -11.67 -18.47 -2.46
CA LEU A 240 -12.26 -18.80 -1.18
C LEU A 240 -13.61 -18.09 -0.99
N GLY A 241 -14.44 -18.67 -0.14
CA GLY A 241 -15.81 -18.27 0.09
C GLY A 241 -15.92 -17.19 1.16
N THR A 242 -17.15 -16.96 1.62
CA THR A 242 -17.40 -16.07 2.75
C THR A 242 -16.91 -16.72 4.06
N GLY A 243 -16.44 -15.93 5.01
CA GLY A 243 -15.77 -16.41 6.22
C GLY A 243 -14.41 -15.73 6.38
N ASN A 244 -13.75 -15.93 7.52
CA ASN A 244 -12.41 -15.40 7.74
C ASN A 244 -11.39 -16.38 7.16
N ASN A 245 -10.82 -16.04 6.01
CA ASN A 245 -9.89 -16.91 5.30
C ASN A 245 -8.45 -16.50 5.55
N THR A 246 -7.55 -17.48 5.59
CA THR A 246 -6.12 -17.23 5.61
C THR A 246 -5.45 -17.96 4.46
N VAL A 247 -4.66 -17.25 3.66
CA VAL A 247 -3.74 -17.82 2.69
C VAL A 247 -2.32 -17.47 3.11
N ALA A 248 -1.51 -18.48 3.42
CA ALA A 248 -0.12 -18.30 3.75
C ALA A 248 0.77 -19.02 2.73
N LEU A 249 1.74 -18.28 2.18
CA LEU A 249 2.68 -18.75 1.16
C LEU A 249 4.06 -18.92 1.78
N GLY A 250 4.60 -20.14 1.79
CA GLY A 250 5.95 -20.45 2.25
C GLY A 250 6.09 -20.71 3.76
N VAL A 251 5.08 -21.32 4.39
CA VAL A 251 5.02 -21.41 5.87
C VAL A 251 5.98 -22.45 6.47
N ILE A 252 6.18 -23.58 5.79
CA ILE A 252 6.81 -24.77 6.40
C ILE A 252 8.30 -24.85 6.01
N ASN A 253 8.63 -24.57 4.74
CA ASN A 253 9.99 -24.54 4.20
C ASN A 253 10.36 -23.12 3.74
N PRO A 254 11.64 -22.70 3.95
CA PRO A 254 12.14 -21.40 3.50
C PRO A 254 12.51 -21.38 2.00
N GLU A 255 12.16 -22.42 1.24
CA GLU A 255 12.43 -22.46 -0.20
C GLU A 255 11.50 -21.52 -0.97
N ASP A 256 11.96 -21.07 -2.13
CA ASP A 256 11.22 -20.15 -2.97
C ASP A 256 9.97 -20.82 -3.57
N ILE A 257 8.92 -20.03 -3.78
CA ILE A 257 7.75 -20.42 -4.56
C ILE A 257 7.90 -19.89 -5.98
N MET A 258 7.73 -20.76 -6.98
CA MET A 258 7.90 -20.43 -8.39
C MET A 258 6.60 -20.63 -9.17
N ILE A 259 6.05 -19.56 -9.74
CA ILE A 259 4.83 -19.58 -10.56
C ILE A 259 5.13 -19.00 -11.95
N GLY A 260 5.13 -19.87 -12.97
CA GLY A 260 5.49 -19.51 -14.34
C GLY A 260 4.44 -18.69 -15.11
N GLY A 261 3.26 -18.46 -14.53
CA GLY A 261 2.26 -17.52 -15.06
C GLY A 261 1.62 -16.66 -13.96
N PRO A 262 0.34 -16.26 -14.07
CA PRO A 262 -0.29 -15.41 -13.07
C PRO A 262 -0.63 -16.18 -11.79
N LEU A 263 -0.53 -15.50 -10.65
CA LEU A 263 -1.07 -15.93 -9.36
C LEU A 263 -2.28 -15.05 -9.03
N SER A 264 -3.45 -15.65 -8.82
CA SER A 264 -4.65 -14.94 -8.39
C SER A 264 -5.20 -15.55 -7.11
N ILE A 265 -5.43 -14.70 -6.10
CA ILE A 265 -6.11 -15.07 -4.86
C ILE A 265 -7.36 -14.21 -4.78
N THR A 266 -8.52 -14.84 -4.63
CA THR A 266 -9.78 -14.17 -4.33
C THR A 266 -10.35 -14.77 -3.07
N THR A 267 -10.66 -13.95 -2.07
CA THR A 267 -11.40 -14.38 -0.88
C THR A 267 -12.82 -13.82 -0.93
N GLY A 268 -13.72 -14.33 -0.10
CA GLY A 268 -15.10 -13.87 -0.04
C GLY A 268 -15.27 -12.72 0.94
N GLY A 269 -16.47 -12.61 1.52
CA GLY A 269 -16.71 -11.63 2.58
C GLY A 269 -16.21 -12.14 3.94
N GLY A 270 -15.51 -11.33 4.73
CA GLY A 270 -14.97 -11.72 6.04
C GLY A 270 -13.66 -11.02 6.36
N SER A 271 -13.09 -11.26 7.55
CA SER A 271 -11.75 -10.75 7.86
C SER A 271 -10.70 -11.69 7.28
N ASP A 272 -10.24 -11.40 6.07
CA ASP A 272 -9.30 -12.26 5.36
C ASP A 272 -7.84 -11.81 5.53
N SER A 273 -6.93 -12.77 5.45
CA SER A 273 -5.49 -12.52 5.55
C SER A 273 -4.72 -13.27 4.46
N VAL A 274 -3.83 -12.57 3.78
CA VAL A 274 -2.83 -13.17 2.89
C VAL A 274 -1.44 -12.82 3.40
N ILE A 275 -0.62 -13.83 3.68
CA ILE A 275 0.71 -13.66 4.27
C ILE A 275 1.75 -14.40 3.41
N VAL A 276 2.87 -13.73 3.13
CA VAL A 276 4.01 -14.30 2.42
C VAL A 276 5.17 -14.47 3.40
N PHE A 277 5.69 -15.69 3.55
CA PHE A 277 6.74 -16.05 4.51
C PHE A 277 8.11 -16.32 3.86
N THR A 278 8.16 -16.50 2.54
CA THR A 278 9.38 -16.80 1.77
C THR A 278 9.45 -15.93 0.52
N GLU A 279 10.44 -16.17 -0.35
CA GLU A 279 10.48 -15.56 -1.67
C GLU A 279 9.42 -16.17 -2.61
N VAL A 280 8.58 -15.33 -3.21
CA VAL A 280 7.56 -15.72 -4.19
C VAL A 280 7.86 -15.07 -5.53
N ASN A 281 8.20 -15.90 -6.52
CA ASN A 281 8.52 -15.51 -7.89
C ASN A 281 7.34 -15.82 -8.83
N VAL A 282 6.73 -14.78 -9.39
CA VAL A 282 5.57 -14.87 -10.30
C VAL A 282 5.95 -14.26 -11.65
N SER A 283 6.07 -15.08 -12.69
CA SER A 283 6.38 -14.57 -14.05
C SER A 283 5.26 -13.69 -14.62
N GLY A 284 4.02 -13.88 -14.14
CA GLY A 284 2.84 -13.10 -14.51
C GLY A 284 2.46 -12.01 -13.51
N ALA A 285 1.18 -11.65 -13.50
CA ALA A 285 0.60 -10.77 -12.49
C ALA A 285 0.34 -11.54 -11.20
N PHE A 286 0.58 -10.91 -10.06
CA PHE A 286 0.16 -11.37 -8.75
C PHE A 286 -1.01 -10.50 -8.26
N THR A 287 -2.21 -11.08 -8.23
CA THR A 287 -3.44 -10.37 -7.91
C THR A 287 -4.09 -10.96 -6.67
N ILE A 288 -4.43 -10.10 -5.71
CA ILE A 288 -5.20 -10.44 -4.52
C ILE A 288 -6.46 -9.58 -4.52
N ASP A 289 -7.62 -10.20 -4.36
CA ASP A 289 -8.93 -9.54 -4.30
C ASP A 289 -9.71 -10.07 -3.11
N MET A 290 -9.66 -9.34 -1.98
CA MET A 290 -10.18 -9.81 -0.69
C MET A 290 -11.62 -9.39 -0.38
N LYS A 291 -12.36 -8.88 -1.39
CA LYS A 291 -13.79 -8.50 -1.29
C LYS A 291 -14.12 -7.78 0.04
N ASP A 292 -15.37 -7.85 0.49
CA ASP A 292 -15.84 -7.08 1.65
C ASP A 292 -15.31 -7.66 2.98
N GLY A 293 -14.80 -6.81 3.88
CA GLY A 293 -14.37 -7.20 5.22
C GLY A 293 -13.08 -6.50 5.64
N THR A 294 -12.64 -6.70 6.88
CA THR A 294 -11.39 -6.13 7.40
C THR A 294 -10.24 -7.03 6.99
N ASN A 295 -9.56 -6.65 5.91
CA ASN A 295 -8.62 -7.52 5.23
C ASN A 295 -7.17 -7.11 5.48
N SER A 296 -6.26 -8.07 5.38
CA SER A 296 -4.83 -7.83 5.55
C SER A 296 -3.99 -8.55 4.49
N PHE A 297 -2.98 -7.86 3.99
CA PHE A 297 -1.87 -8.45 3.24
C PHE A 297 -0.56 -8.15 3.97
N ALA A 298 0.25 -9.18 4.18
CA ALA A 298 1.54 -9.03 4.83
C ALA A 298 2.67 -9.74 4.09
N LEU A 299 3.82 -9.07 3.99
CA LEU A 299 5.10 -9.73 3.78
C LEU A 299 5.74 -9.93 5.16
N ALA A 300 6.08 -11.17 5.52
CA ALA A 300 6.79 -11.46 6.76
C ALA A 300 8.23 -10.89 6.72
N GLN A 301 8.94 -10.98 7.85
CA GLN A 301 10.36 -10.63 7.90
C GLN A 301 11.14 -11.43 6.84
N ASP A 302 12.04 -10.74 6.14
CA ASP A 302 12.90 -11.28 5.07
C ASP A 302 12.14 -11.92 3.87
N ALA A 303 10.80 -11.86 3.84
CA ALA A 303 10.00 -12.38 2.74
C ALA A 303 10.09 -11.45 1.51
N SER A 304 10.00 -12.03 0.33
CA SER A 304 10.07 -11.25 -0.91
C SER A 304 9.02 -11.66 -1.93
N VAL A 305 8.60 -10.70 -2.75
CA VAL A 305 7.71 -10.92 -3.89
C VAL A 305 8.33 -10.30 -5.12
N ASN A 306 8.51 -11.11 -6.16
CA ASN A 306 8.96 -10.68 -7.48
C ASN A 306 7.86 -11.00 -8.49
N ALA A 307 7.26 -9.99 -9.12
CA ALA A 307 6.18 -10.19 -10.08
C ALA A 307 6.28 -9.24 -11.28
N ASN A 308 5.55 -9.52 -12.37
CA ASN A 308 5.40 -8.54 -13.44
C ASN A 308 4.64 -7.30 -12.91
N SER A 309 3.51 -7.55 -12.27
CA SER A 309 2.69 -6.55 -11.58
C SER A 309 2.08 -7.14 -10.31
N VAL A 310 1.82 -6.29 -9.33
CA VAL A 310 1.05 -6.63 -8.13
C VAL A 310 -0.20 -5.76 -8.05
N LEU A 311 -1.34 -6.39 -7.77
CA LEU A 311 -2.61 -5.72 -7.53
C LEU A 311 -3.24 -6.29 -6.27
N LEU A 312 -3.38 -5.45 -5.24
CA LEU A 312 -4.05 -5.77 -3.99
C LEU A 312 -5.36 -4.99 -3.94
N LYS A 313 -6.48 -5.69 -3.77
CA LYS A 313 -7.81 -5.09 -3.66
C LYS A 313 -8.45 -5.40 -2.32
N GLY A 314 -8.88 -4.35 -1.63
CA GLY A 314 -9.80 -4.43 -0.51
C GLY A 314 -11.24 -4.17 -0.96
N GLY A 315 -12.21 -4.58 -0.14
CA GLY A 315 -13.61 -4.20 -0.30
C GLY A 315 -14.03 -3.12 0.69
N LYS A 316 -15.32 -3.07 1.05
CA LYS A 316 -15.89 -1.97 1.84
C LYS A 316 -15.38 -1.80 3.26
N ALA A 317 -14.69 -2.78 3.83
CA ALA A 317 -14.16 -2.68 5.19
C ALA A 317 -12.63 -2.58 5.22
N GLY A 318 -12.03 -2.21 4.09
CA GLY A 318 -10.63 -1.80 4.03
C GLY A 318 -9.65 -2.92 3.68
N LEU A 319 -8.37 -2.54 3.69
CA LEU A 319 -7.22 -3.39 3.46
C LEU A 319 -5.98 -2.77 4.11
N ASP A 320 -5.41 -3.49 5.07
CA ASP A 320 -4.09 -3.18 5.59
C ASP A 320 -3.00 -3.93 4.81
N VAL A 321 -1.96 -3.21 4.41
CA VAL A 321 -0.77 -3.71 3.71
C VAL A 321 0.44 -3.47 4.59
N GLN A 322 1.14 -4.53 5.00
CA GLN A 322 2.27 -4.41 5.93
C GLN A 322 3.48 -5.19 5.43
N PHE A 323 4.66 -4.55 5.44
CA PHE A 323 5.92 -5.21 5.12
C PHE A 323 6.72 -5.38 6.40
N GLY A 324 7.06 -6.62 6.74
CA GLY A 324 7.98 -6.95 7.82
C GLY A 324 9.41 -6.47 7.51
N SER A 325 10.26 -6.49 8.53
CA SER A 325 11.64 -5.99 8.39
C SER A 325 12.39 -6.73 7.28
N ASN A 326 13.16 -5.99 6.50
CA ASN A 326 13.88 -6.47 5.31
C ASN A 326 13.00 -7.12 4.22
N ALA A 327 11.67 -7.07 4.33
CA ALA A 327 10.81 -7.58 3.27
C ALA A 327 11.00 -6.80 1.97
N ALA A 328 10.83 -7.46 0.84
CA ALA A 328 11.04 -6.84 -0.46
C ALA A 328 9.85 -7.07 -1.40
N LEU A 329 9.42 -6.02 -2.08
CA LEU A 329 8.51 -6.13 -3.22
C LEU A 329 9.16 -5.53 -4.47
N THR A 330 9.35 -6.37 -5.48
CA THR A 330 9.86 -5.96 -6.79
C THR A 330 8.84 -6.24 -7.87
N THR A 331 8.50 -5.21 -8.66
CA THR A 331 7.64 -5.34 -9.84
C THR A 331 8.32 -4.77 -11.08
N SER A 332 8.16 -5.41 -12.23
CA SER A 332 8.70 -4.88 -13.49
C SER A 332 7.82 -3.78 -14.12
N THR A 333 6.53 -3.73 -13.76
CA THR A 333 5.59 -2.73 -14.29
C THR A 333 4.89 -1.96 -13.17
N SER A 334 3.90 -2.54 -12.50
CA SER A 334 3.05 -1.78 -11.56
C SER A 334 2.85 -2.48 -10.23
N PHE A 335 2.71 -1.68 -9.19
CA PHE A 335 2.13 -2.09 -7.92
C PHE A 335 0.93 -1.20 -7.59
N THR A 336 -0.24 -1.81 -7.40
CA THR A 336 -1.48 -1.10 -7.07
C THR A 336 -2.10 -1.64 -5.80
N VAL A 337 -2.43 -0.74 -4.88
CA VAL A 337 -3.29 -0.99 -3.72
C VAL A 337 -4.60 -0.24 -3.98
N ASP A 338 -5.69 -0.99 -4.12
CA ASP A 338 -7.00 -0.46 -4.48
C ASP A 338 -8.01 -0.76 -3.36
N VAL A 339 -8.30 0.27 -2.57
CA VAL A 339 -9.28 0.25 -1.49
C VAL A 339 -10.51 1.11 -1.81
N LYS A 340 -10.69 1.55 -3.07
CA LYS A 340 -11.71 2.53 -3.55
C LYS A 340 -13.17 2.25 -3.19
N ALA A 341 -13.49 1.16 -2.52
CA ALA A 341 -14.78 1.01 -1.90
C ALA A 341 -15.00 2.15 -0.89
N ASN A 342 -16.26 2.55 -0.67
CA ASN A 342 -16.64 3.48 0.40
C ASN A 342 -16.29 2.83 1.75
N THR A 343 -15.02 2.91 2.17
CA THR A 343 -14.50 2.13 3.27
C THR A 343 -15.15 2.57 4.57
N LEU A 344 -15.58 1.60 5.37
CA LEU A 344 -16.04 1.82 6.74
C LEU A 344 -14.88 1.87 7.73
N GLU A 345 -13.66 1.53 7.29
CA GLU A 345 -12.45 1.44 8.11
C GLU A 345 -11.33 2.33 7.58
N ASP A 346 -10.41 2.62 8.49
CA ASP A 346 -9.16 3.33 8.18
C ASP A 346 -8.21 2.30 7.56
N ASN A 347 -7.37 2.70 6.60
CA ASN A 347 -6.47 1.78 5.91
C ASN A 347 -5.00 2.15 6.19
N LEU A 348 -4.18 1.13 6.41
CA LEU A 348 -2.75 1.28 6.59
C LEU A 348 -1.98 0.64 5.44
N PHE A 349 -1.14 1.41 4.77
CA PHE A 349 -0.03 0.91 3.98
C PHE A 349 1.26 1.24 4.73
N ASN A 350 1.98 0.22 5.20
CA ASN A 350 3.17 0.41 6.03
C ASN A 350 4.34 -0.42 5.53
N ILE A 351 5.46 0.24 5.26
CA ILE A 351 6.75 -0.38 4.98
C ILE A 351 7.68 -0.15 6.16
N THR A 352 8.17 -1.24 6.76
CA THR A 352 9.03 -1.14 7.95
C THR A 352 10.51 -1.05 7.60
N THR A 353 11.34 -0.80 8.62
CA THR A 353 12.78 -0.57 8.47
C THR A 353 13.50 -1.68 7.71
N GLY A 354 14.37 -1.29 6.79
CA GLY A 354 15.22 -2.19 6.01
C GLY A 354 14.52 -2.85 4.82
N SER A 355 13.21 -2.68 4.68
CA SER A 355 12.46 -3.19 3.53
C SER A 355 12.84 -2.47 2.22
N THR A 356 12.48 -3.08 1.10
CA THR A 356 12.72 -2.53 -0.25
C THR A 356 11.43 -2.53 -1.06
N LEU A 357 11.15 -1.41 -1.74
CA LEU A 357 10.08 -1.31 -2.72
C LEU A 357 10.64 -0.87 -4.07
N LYS A 358 10.61 -1.77 -5.06
CA LYS A 358 11.12 -1.54 -6.41
C LYS A 358 10.02 -1.70 -7.45
N ILE A 359 9.71 -0.64 -8.19
CA ILE A 359 8.61 -0.63 -9.15
C ILE A 359 9.08 -0.10 -10.49
N GLY A 360 8.93 -0.90 -11.54
CA GLY A 360 9.47 -0.57 -12.87
C GLY A 360 8.70 0.49 -13.64
N SER A 361 7.45 0.82 -13.29
CA SER A 361 6.67 1.86 -13.98
C SER A 361 5.75 2.68 -13.08
N ILE A 362 4.80 2.09 -12.33
CA ILE A 362 3.87 2.91 -11.55
C ILE A 362 3.48 2.30 -10.21
N PHE A 363 3.61 3.10 -9.15
CA PHE A 363 2.94 2.84 -7.88
C PHE A 363 1.60 3.56 -7.85
N SER A 364 0.54 2.87 -7.45
CA SER A 364 -0.79 3.47 -7.30
C SER A 364 -1.44 3.03 -6.00
N TYR A 365 -1.69 3.97 -5.11
CA TYR A 365 -2.55 3.78 -3.96
C TYR A 365 -3.87 4.50 -4.22
N LEU A 366 -4.96 3.77 -4.08
CA LEU A 366 -6.30 4.27 -4.31
C LEU A 366 -7.14 4.08 -3.04
N GLY A 367 -7.11 5.11 -2.21
CA GLY A 367 -7.77 5.27 -0.92
C GLY A 367 -9.29 5.26 -0.94
N GLY A 368 -9.85 5.18 0.26
CA GLY A 368 -11.27 5.10 0.56
C GLY A 368 -11.87 6.45 0.94
N THR A 369 -12.79 6.42 1.90
CA THR A 369 -13.53 7.62 2.38
C THR A 369 -13.26 7.95 3.84
N ARG A 370 -12.42 7.13 4.50
CA ARG A 370 -11.96 7.32 5.88
C ARG A 370 -10.46 7.56 5.84
N ASN A 371 -9.80 7.48 7.00
CA ASN A 371 -8.40 7.85 7.10
C ASN A 371 -7.53 6.79 6.41
N ASP A 372 -6.76 7.21 5.42
CA ASP A 372 -5.75 6.39 4.76
C ASP A 372 -4.36 6.86 5.16
N GLN A 373 -3.50 5.93 5.58
CA GLN A 373 -2.13 6.19 5.99
C GLN A 373 -1.16 5.41 5.09
N LEU A 374 -0.30 6.13 4.37
CA LEU A 374 0.81 5.57 3.61
C LEU A 374 2.09 5.92 4.33
N ASP A 375 2.73 4.94 4.95
CA ASP A 375 4.01 5.08 5.64
C ASP A 375 5.07 4.27 4.91
N PHE A 376 6.07 4.96 4.37
CA PHE A 376 7.25 4.35 3.74
C PHE A 376 8.39 4.12 4.73
N GLY A 377 8.16 4.34 6.04
CA GLY A 377 9.07 3.96 7.11
C GLY A 377 10.41 4.69 7.09
N ALA A 378 11.32 4.27 7.97
CA ALA A 378 12.69 4.79 8.04
C ALA A 378 13.68 3.79 7.45
N ASN A 379 14.71 4.27 6.75
CA ASN A 379 15.76 3.43 6.14
C ASN A 379 15.19 2.36 5.20
N VAL A 380 14.27 2.78 4.32
CA VAL A 380 13.69 1.96 3.26
C VAL A 380 14.25 2.44 1.92
N ASP A 381 14.57 1.51 1.02
CA ASP A 381 14.91 1.81 -0.37
C ASP A 381 13.63 1.81 -1.22
N VAL A 382 13.16 3.00 -1.61
CA VAL A 382 11.97 3.16 -2.46
C VAL A 382 12.39 3.69 -3.83
N ASP A 383 12.43 2.80 -4.82
CA ASP A 383 12.74 3.10 -6.22
C ASP A 383 11.53 2.82 -7.11
N ILE A 384 10.86 3.89 -7.53
CA ILE A 384 9.75 3.87 -8.47
C ILE A 384 10.24 4.46 -9.78
N ARG A 385 10.63 3.64 -10.75
CA ARG A 385 11.25 4.10 -12.01
C ARG A 385 10.35 4.98 -12.87
N GLY A 386 9.03 4.89 -12.70
CA GLY A 386 8.08 5.82 -13.31
C GLY A 386 7.31 6.61 -12.26
N GLY A 387 5.98 6.68 -12.37
CA GLY A 387 5.16 7.58 -11.55
C GLY A 387 4.67 6.99 -10.23
N MET A 388 4.26 7.87 -9.32
CA MET A 388 3.53 7.53 -8.10
C MET A 388 2.21 8.29 -8.07
N ILE A 389 1.12 7.58 -7.77
CA ILE A 389 -0.20 8.14 -7.53
C ILE A 389 -0.66 7.70 -6.15
N ALA A 390 -0.92 8.66 -5.26
CA ALA A 390 -1.60 8.45 -3.98
C ALA A 390 -2.92 9.22 -4.00
N SER A 391 -4.01 8.53 -4.32
CA SER A 391 -5.37 9.09 -4.31
C SER A 391 -6.04 8.70 -3.00
N LEU A 392 -5.92 9.52 -1.97
CA LEU A 392 -6.31 9.21 -0.59
C LEU A 392 -7.83 9.37 -0.34
N GLY A 393 -8.56 9.98 -1.27
CA GLY A 393 -10.01 10.15 -1.13
C GLY A 393 -10.38 11.15 -0.03
N ALA A 394 -11.51 10.92 0.65
CA ALA A 394 -11.97 11.75 1.77
C ALA A 394 -11.49 11.16 3.10
N GLY A 395 -11.46 11.94 4.17
CA GLY A 395 -10.93 11.51 5.48
C GLY A 395 -9.73 12.34 5.89
N ALA A 396 -9.16 12.06 7.07
CA ALA A 396 -7.90 12.65 7.49
C ALA A 396 -6.76 11.73 7.08
N ASN A 397 -6.11 12.02 5.96
CA ASN A 397 -5.14 11.10 5.36
C ASN A 397 -3.69 11.51 5.63
N GLY A 398 -2.77 10.56 5.46
CA GLY A 398 -1.35 10.77 5.67
C GLY A 398 -0.49 10.08 4.62
N VAL A 399 0.51 10.79 4.12
CA VAL A 399 1.63 10.22 3.37
C VAL A 399 2.92 10.59 4.07
N ASN A 400 3.56 9.61 4.68
CA ASN A 400 4.86 9.76 5.33
C ASN A 400 5.93 9.05 4.50
N PHE A 401 6.82 9.83 3.90
CA PHE A 401 8.01 9.28 3.25
C PHE A 401 9.13 8.94 4.25
N GLY A 402 8.96 9.28 5.53
CA GLY A 402 9.87 8.96 6.62
C GLY A 402 11.31 9.38 6.34
N ASN A 403 12.27 8.62 6.85
CA ASN A 403 13.71 8.74 6.56
C ASN A 403 14.14 7.85 5.39
N ALA A 404 13.23 7.51 4.48
CA ALA A 404 13.57 6.74 3.28
C ALA A 404 14.25 7.66 2.25
N ASP A 405 15.18 7.11 1.48
CA ASP A 405 15.63 7.74 0.25
C ASP A 405 14.64 7.32 -0.85
N VAL A 406 13.80 8.26 -1.27
CA VAL A 406 12.70 7.99 -2.20
C VAL A 406 13.05 8.55 -3.57
N THR A 407 13.12 7.66 -4.57
CA THR A 407 13.30 8.05 -5.97
C THR A 407 12.06 7.71 -6.79
N ILE A 408 11.53 8.72 -7.49
CA ILE A 408 10.38 8.60 -8.40
C ILE A 408 10.82 9.13 -9.77
N GLY A 409 10.95 8.24 -10.75
CA GLY A 409 11.44 8.57 -12.09
C GLY A 409 10.44 9.33 -12.96
N GLY A 410 9.17 9.35 -12.57
CA GLY A 410 8.07 10.05 -13.22
C GLY A 410 7.45 11.12 -12.32
N ASN A 411 6.16 11.36 -12.50
CA ASN A 411 5.42 12.32 -11.68
C ASN A 411 5.01 11.69 -10.33
N LEU A 412 5.04 12.49 -9.28
CA LEU A 412 4.40 12.20 -8.00
C LEU A 412 3.07 12.98 -7.92
N SER A 413 1.97 12.28 -7.71
CA SER A 413 0.67 12.90 -7.44
C SER A 413 0.12 12.43 -6.10
N VAL A 414 -0.22 13.38 -5.23
CA VAL A 414 -0.93 13.12 -3.97
C VAL A 414 -2.23 13.91 -4.01
N THR A 415 -3.36 13.21 -3.87
CA THR A 415 -4.69 13.82 -3.93
C THR A 415 -5.49 13.42 -2.71
N GLY A 416 -5.81 14.40 -1.88
CA GLY A 416 -6.90 14.38 -0.91
C GLY A 416 -8.17 15.01 -1.47
N LEU A 417 -9.28 14.89 -0.75
CA LEU A 417 -10.56 15.49 -1.13
C LEU A 417 -11.09 16.42 -0.03
N THR A 418 -11.54 15.83 1.07
CA THR A 418 -12.08 16.55 2.22
C THR A 418 -11.56 15.91 3.49
N GLY A 419 -11.19 16.72 4.47
CA GLY A 419 -10.60 16.27 5.73
C GLY A 419 -9.19 16.78 5.88
N ASN A 420 -8.56 16.51 7.02
CA ASN A 420 -7.24 17.07 7.31
C ASN A 420 -6.17 16.13 6.79
N ASP A 421 -5.54 16.49 5.67
CA ASP A 421 -4.52 15.65 5.04
C ASP A 421 -3.12 16.10 5.41
N SER A 422 -2.19 15.15 5.45
CA SER A 422 -0.79 15.40 5.78
C SER A 422 0.15 14.70 4.80
N VAL A 423 1.21 15.41 4.40
CA VAL A 423 2.33 14.87 3.63
C VAL A 423 3.61 15.27 4.36
N SER A 424 4.38 14.30 4.82
CA SER A 424 5.62 14.54 5.56
C SER A 424 6.80 13.79 4.97
N MET A 425 7.98 14.40 5.09
CA MET A 425 9.24 13.78 4.71
C MET A 425 10.38 14.29 5.59
N THR A 426 11.23 13.36 6.01
CA THR A 426 12.43 13.63 6.79
C THR A 426 13.71 13.13 6.10
N GLY A 427 13.59 12.20 5.15
CA GLY A 427 14.64 11.73 4.22
C GLY A 427 14.61 12.45 2.86
N GLU A 428 15.51 12.05 1.96
CA GLU A 428 15.65 12.64 0.62
C GLU A 428 14.50 12.21 -0.32
N LEU A 429 13.93 13.19 -1.03
CA LEU A 429 12.92 12.96 -2.06
C LEU A 429 13.41 13.45 -3.43
N ASN A 430 13.62 12.51 -4.34
CA ASN A 430 14.03 12.75 -5.72
C ASN A 430 12.89 12.43 -6.70
N VAL A 431 12.32 13.45 -7.34
CA VAL A 431 11.28 13.31 -8.36
C VAL A 431 11.80 13.83 -9.70
N LEU A 432 12.01 12.93 -10.66
CA LEU A 432 12.50 13.29 -12.00
C LEU A 432 11.40 13.86 -12.90
N GLY A 433 10.13 13.70 -12.53
CA GLY A 433 8.98 14.38 -13.12
C GLY A 433 8.56 15.62 -12.33
N SER A 434 7.26 15.86 -12.30
CA SER A 434 6.63 16.93 -11.51
C SER A 434 5.95 16.39 -10.25
N ILE A 435 5.83 17.22 -9.23
CA ILE A 435 5.01 16.96 -8.05
C ILE A 435 3.68 17.72 -8.18
N LEU A 436 2.57 17.00 -8.02
CA LEU A 436 1.23 17.57 -7.91
C LEU A 436 0.60 17.13 -6.59
N MET A 437 0.39 18.08 -5.69
CA MET A 437 -0.33 17.89 -4.43
C MET A 437 -1.65 18.64 -4.51
N ASN A 438 -2.76 17.93 -4.37
CA ASN A 438 -4.10 18.49 -4.30
C ASN A 438 -4.78 17.94 -3.06
N LEU A 439 -4.66 18.62 -1.92
CA LEU A 439 -5.15 18.11 -0.64
C LEU A 439 -6.60 18.53 -0.35
N GLY A 440 -7.22 19.31 -1.24
CA GLY A 440 -8.64 19.63 -1.14
C GLY A 440 -8.98 20.44 0.11
N ALA A 441 -10.21 20.29 0.60
CA ALA A 441 -10.72 21.07 1.74
C ALA A 441 -10.37 20.41 3.08
N GLY A 442 -10.03 21.22 4.08
CA GLY A 442 -9.59 20.77 5.41
C GLY A 442 -8.38 21.56 5.87
N THR A 443 -7.86 21.24 7.05
CA THR A 443 -6.59 21.77 7.53
C THR A 443 -5.48 20.84 7.07
N ASN A 444 -4.73 21.23 6.03
CA ASN A 444 -3.73 20.34 5.45
C ASN A 444 -2.30 20.76 5.80
N PHE A 445 -1.42 19.77 5.82
CA PHE A 445 -0.02 19.95 6.18
C PHE A 445 0.89 19.34 5.11
N PHE A 446 1.83 20.13 4.59
CA PHE A 446 3.00 19.64 3.91
C PHE A 446 4.22 20.04 4.73
N ASN A 447 5.04 19.06 5.14
CA ASN A 447 6.22 19.32 5.96
C ASN A 447 7.45 18.55 5.45
N ASN A 448 8.47 19.30 5.04
CA ASN A 448 9.81 18.81 4.81
C ASN A 448 10.73 19.37 5.89
N SER A 449 11.09 18.54 6.88
CA SER A 449 11.84 18.99 8.07
C SER A 449 13.25 18.41 8.19
N GLY A 450 13.75 17.68 7.19
CA GLY A 450 15.02 16.95 7.33
C GLY A 450 15.81 16.72 6.05
N GLY A 451 15.18 16.19 5.00
CA GLY A 451 15.89 15.77 3.79
C GLY A 451 15.78 16.73 2.62
N ASP A 452 16.61 16.51 1.61
CA ASP A 452 16.60 17.28 0.38
C ASP A 452 15.35 16.97 -0.46
N VAL A 453 14.79 17.98 -1.11
CA VAL A 453 13.72 17.82 -2.09
C VAL A 453 14.22 18.26 -3.45
N ARG A 454 14.33 17.32 -4.38
CA ARG A 454 14.76 17.58 -5.77
C ARG A 454 13.63 17.21 -6.72
N VAL A 455 13.11 18.19 -7.43
CA VAL A 455 12.07 18.04 -8.43
C VAL A 455 12.59 18.57 -9.76
N ALA A 456 12.77 17.71 -10.76
CA ALA A 456 13.24 18.16 -12.07
C ALA A 456 12.14 18.97 -12.81
N GLY A 457 10.87 18.63 -12.57
CA GLY A 457 9.71 19.30 -13.12
C GLY A 457 9.19 20.48 -12.29
N ALA A 458 7.88 20.70 -12.35
CA ALA A 458 7.19 21.69 -11.53
C ALA A 458 6.76 21.07 -10.20
N LEU A 459 6.61 21.91 -9.17
CA LEU A 459 5.94 21.54 -7.92
C LEU A 459 4.66 22.36 -7.82
N SER A 460 3.52 21.69 -7.71
CA SER A 460 2.22 22.34 -7.54
C SER A 460 1.55 21.87 -6.26
N TYR A 461 1.05 22.82 -5.47
CA TYR A 461 0.17 22.60 -4.33
C TYR A 461 -1.18 23.27 -4.59
N THR A 462 -2.27 22.55 -4.31
CA THR A 462 -3.63 23.07 -4.34
C THR A 462 -4.34 22.66 -3.06
N GLY A 463 -4.67 23.65 -2.25
CA GLY A 463 -5.54 23.54 -1.09
C GLY A 463 -6.99 23.80 -1.47
N GLY A 464 -7.82 23.98 -0.45
CA GLY A 464 -9.26 24.13 -0.56
C GLY A 464 -9.80 25.17 0.39
N ALA A 465 -10.90 24.87 1.06
CA ALA A 465 -11.34 25.65 2.21
C ALA A 465 -10.73 25.04 3.48
N GLY A 466 -10.13 25.84 4.34
CA GLY A 466 -9.45 25.41 5.57
C GLY A 466 -8.03 25.95 5.64
N ASN A 467 -7.40 25.81 6.81
CA ASN A 467 -6.08 26.38 7.06
C ASN A 467 -4.98 25.44 6.57
N ASP A 468 -4.19 25.85 5.58
CA ASP A 468 -3.12 25.03 5.04
C ASP A 468 -1.73 25.50 5.53
N SER A 469 -0.86 24.55 5.88
CA SER A 469 0.53 24.81 6.27
C SER A 469 1.48 24.07 5.36
N ILE A 470 2.30 24.80 4.62
CA ILE A 470 3.29 24.28 3.67
C ILE A 470 4.67 24.74 4.11
N ASP A 471 5.49 23.80 4.57
CA ASP A 471 6.84 24.04 5.07
C ASP A 471 7.89 23.26 4.26
N PHE A 472 8.80 24.01 3.64
CA PHE A 472 10.03 23.52 3.03
C PHE A 472 11.23 23.99 3.85
N GLY A 473 11.45 23.33 4.99
CA GLY A 473 12.48 23.65 5.97
C GLY A 473 13.70 22.73 5.97
N GLY A 474 13.74 21.70 5.13
CA GLY A 474 14.88 20.79 4.97
C GLY A 474 16.15 21.47 4.42
N VAL A 475 17.19 20.69 4.17
CA VAL A 475 18.52 21.23 3.83
C VAL A 475 18.52 21.89 2.45
N ASP A 476 18.20 21.15 1.38
CA ASP A 476 18.12 21.71 0.02
C ASP A 476 16.71 21.56 -0.59
N LEU A 477 16.23 22.62 -1.25
CA LEU A 477 15.02 22.60 -2.08
C LEU A 477 15.39 22.97 -3.51
N LEU A 478 15.30 22.04 -4.45
CA LEU A 478 15.55 22.25 -5.87
C LEU A 478 14.28 21.96 -6.67
N VAL A 479 13.75 22.98 -7.36
CA VAL A 479 12.63 22.82 -8.31
C VAL A 479 13.05 23.35 -9.67
N GLY A 480 13.18 22.45 -10.64
CA GLY A 480 13.68 22.74 -11.99
C GLY A 480 12.76 23.67 -12.80
N GLN A 481 11.46 23.68 -12.48
CA GLN A 481 10.48 24.62 -13.04
C GLN A 481 9.81 25.46 -11.93
N SER A 482 8.57 25.92 -12.15
CA SER A 482 7.85 26.76 -11.19
C SER A 482 7.37 25.98 -9.97
N LEU A 483 7.48 26.61 -8.80
CA LEU A 483 6.72 26.29 -7.59
C LEU A 483 5.40 27.07 -7.62
N THR A 484 4.27 26.37 -7.72
CA THR A 484 2.92 26.96 -7.74
C THR A 484 2.14 26.53 -6.51
N ILE A 485 1.58 27.49 -5.78
CA ILE A 485 0.80 27.24 -4.57
C ILE A 485 -0.52 28.00 -4.71
N ALA A 486 -1.62 27.26 -4.79
CA ALA A 486 -2.98 27.79 -4.67
C ALA A 486 -3.53 27.34 -3.32
N ALA A 487 -3.45 28.19 -2.30
CA ALA A 487 -3.80 27.79 -0.93
C ALA A 487 -5.32 27.72 -0.71
N GLY A 488 -6.09 28.55 -1.42
CA GLY A 488 -7.55 28.57 -1.25
C GLY A 488 -8.00 29.43 -0.07
N ASP A 489 -9.23 29.24 0.39
CA ASP A 489 -9.81 30.02 1.50
C ASP A 489 -9.36 29.43 2.84
N GLY A 490 -8.89 30.25 3.77
CA GLY A 490 -8.43 29.85 5.11
C GLY A 490 -7.26 30.70 5.58
N ASP A 491 -6.78 30.44 6.79
CA ASP A 491 -5.53 31.03 7.27
C ASP A 491 -4.37 30.14 6.83
N ASN A 492 -3.68 30.52 5.74
CA ASN A 492 -2.65 29.69 5.13
C ASN A 492 -1.24 30.18 5.44
N GLN A 493 -0.30 29.25 5.57
CA GLN A 493 1.10 29.52 5.80
C GLN A 493 1.97 28.79 4.78
N VAL A 494 2.86 29.51 4.12
CA VAL A 494 3.89 28.99 3.22
C VAL A 494 5.25 29.43 3.70
N MET A 495 6.15 28.48 3.89
CA MET A 495 7.48 28.69 4.41
C MET A 495 8.50 28.03 3.46
N LEU A 496 9.35 28.86 2.84
CA LEU A 496 10.39 28.45 1.91
C LEU A 496 11.74 28.89 2.46
N HIS A 497 12.33 28.10 3.35
CA HIS A 497 13.52 28.51 4.11
C HIS A 497 14.55 27.40 4.28
N GLY A 498 14.64 26.50 3.30
CA GLY A 498 15.74 25.56 3.23
C GLY A 498 17.10 26.28 3.19
N THR A 499 18.16 25.58 3.58
CA THR A 499 19.51 26.13 3.65
C THR A 499 20.00 26.59 2.27
N ASN A 500 19.72 25.81 1.22
CA ASN A 500 19.97 26.20 -0.18
C ASN A 500 18.75 25.98 -1.08
N GLY A 501 17.82 26.94 -1.10
CA GLY A 501 16.72 26.95 -2.05
C GLY A 501 17.17 27.34 -3.46
N GLN A 502 16.92 26.52 -4.46
CA GLN A 502 17.09 26.82 -5.88
C GLN A 502 15.77 26.60 -6.62
N LEU A 503 15.10 27.71 -6.95
CA LEU A 503 13.78 27.69 -7.58
C LEU A 503 13.84 28.37 -8.94
N SER A 504 13.06 27.87 -9.91
CA SER A 504 12.82 28.65 -11.12
C SER A 504 11.97 29.87 -10.79
N SER A 505 10.72 29.69 -10.37
CA SER A 505 9.85 30.80 -9.98
C SER A 505 8.90 30.38 -8.88
N ILE A 506 8.36 31.36 -8.15
CA ILE A 506 7.28 31.15 -7.18
C ILE A 506 6.03 31.83 -7.71
N ILE A 507 4.92 31.09 -7.71
CA ILE A 507 3.57 31.59 -7.98
C ILE A 507 2.70 31.21 -6.80
N TYR A 508 2.28 32.20 -6.02
CA TYR A 508 1.38 32.03 -4.89
C TYR A 508 0.02 32.69 -5.18
N THR A 509 -1.06 31.99 -4.87
CA THR A 509 -2.44 32.50 -4.90
C THR A 509 -3.16 32.08 -3.62
N GLY A 510 -3.40 33.05 -2.75
CA GLY A 510 -4.24 32.96 -1.56
C GLY A 510 -5.72 33.21 -1.87
N GLY A 511 -6.57 32.94 -0.89
CA GLY A 511 -8.03 33.07 -0.95
C GLY A 511 -8.53 34.10 0.05
N LYS A 512 -9.60 33.81 0.78
CA LYS A 512 -10.00 34.61 1.95
C LYS A 512 -9.31 34.09 3.20
N GLY A 513 -8.86 34.97 4.09
CA GLY A 513 -8.31 34.60 5.39
C GLY A 513 -6.95 35.21 5.63
N GLN A 514 -6.19 34.69 6.60
CA GLN A 514 -4.84 35.19 6.86
C GLN A 514 -3.79 34.42 6.05
N ASP A 515 -3.32 35.00 4.95
CA ASP A 515 -2.34 34.37 4.09
C ASP A 515 -0.92 34.84 4.40
N GLN A 516 -0.04 33.92 4.80
CA GLN A 516 1.34 34.19 5.15
C GLN A 516 2.32 33.45 4.23
N VAL A 517 3.23 34.18 3.60
CA VAL A 517 4.26 33.64 2.70
C VAL A 517 5.62 34.13 3.16
N TYR A 518 6.52 33.19 3.46
CA TYR A 518 7.89 33.46 3.86
C TYR A 518 8.85 32.83 2.83
N VAL A 519 9.76 33.63 2.30
CA VAL A 519 10.79 33.22 1.34
C VAL A 519 12.16 33.59 1.89
N GLY A 520 13.03 32.60 2.01
CA GLY A 520 14.37 32.66 2.61
C GLY A 520 14.41 32.87 4.12
N VAL A 521 13.27 32.80 4.81
CA VAL A 521 13.21 32.78 6.29
C VAL A 521 12.01 31.96 6.75
N ASN A 522 12.06 31.44 7.99
CA ASN A 522 10.88 30.88 8.64
C ASN A 522 10.05 31.94 9.40
N ALA A 523 8.95 31.53 10.02
CA ALA A 523 8.07 32.42 10.78
C ALA A 523 8.73 33.02 12.03
N GLN A 524 9.76 32.35 12.57
CA GLN A 524 10.57 32.81 13.71
C GLN A 524 11.70 33.76 13.28
N GLY A 525 11.95 33.89 11.97
CA GLY A 525 13.00 34.71 11.39
C GLY A 525 14.34 34.00 11.20
N ASP A 526 14.39 32.67 11.37
CA ASP A 526 15.59 31.89 11.10
C ASP A 526 15.92 31.94 9.61
N ALA A 527 17.21 32.12 9.36
CA ALA A 527 17.82 32.39 8.07
C ALA A 527 17.88 31.14 7.16
N GLY A 528 17.37 31.25 5.94
CA GLY A 528 17.63 30.32 4.83
C GLY A 528 18.11 31.08 3.59
N SER A 529 18.98 30.49 2.77
CA SER A 529 19.42 31.15 1.53
C SER A 529 18.55 30.66 0.37
N THR A 530 17.79 31.57 -0.26
CA THR A 530 16.96 31.23 -1.43
C THR A 530 17.43 31.95 -2.69
N TYR A 531 17.76 31.18 -3.72
CA TYR A 531 18.15 31.66 -5.03
C TYR A 531 17.06 31.34 -6.06
N LEU A 532 16.50 32.38 -6.67
CA LEU A 532 15.46 32.27 -7.70
C LEU A 532 15.99 32.71 -9.06
N THR A 533 16.00 31.79 -10.03
CA THR A 533 16.42 32.09 -11.41
C THR A 533 15.37 32.86 -12.22
N GLY A 534 14.12 32.76 -11.81
CA GLY A 534 12.95 33.46 -12.30
C GLY A 534 12.37 34.41 -11.25
N GLY A 535 11.05 34.61 -11.31
CA GLY A 535 10.35 35.66 -10.55
C GLY A 535 9.54 35.14 -9.37
N VAL A 536 9.03 36.08 -8.59
CA VAL A 536 8.04 35.83 -7.53
C VAL A 536 6.74 36.54 -7.93
N THR A 537 5.65 35.79 -8.01
CA THR A 537 4.29 36.34 -8.17
C THR A 537 3.46 35.90 -6.98
N ALA A 538 3.04 36.84 -6.13
CA ALA A 538 2.20 36.56 -4.97
C ALA A 538 0.89 37.33 -5.09
N LYS A 539 -0.23 36.60 -5.17
CA LYS A 539 -1.58 37.12 -5.05
C LYS A 539 -2.09 36.69 -3.68
N LEU A 540 -2.07 37.58 -2.70
CA LEU A 540 -2.31 37.23 -1.30
C LEU A 540 -3.79 37.09 -0.93
N GLY A 541 -4.72 37.27 -1.89
CA GLY A 541 -6.15 37.13 -1.59
C GLY A 541 -6.71 38.28 -0.74
N ALA A 542 -7.86 38.05 -0.10
CA ALA A 542 -8.53 39.00 0.80
C ALA A 542 -8.32 38.56 2.25
N GLY A 543 -8.20 39.49 3.21
CA GLY A 543 -7.90 39.19 4.60
C GLY A 543 -6.61 39.84 5.08
N LEU A 544 -6.06 39.35 6.20
CA LEU A 544 -4.79 39.86 6.73
C LEU A 544 -3.63 39.13 6.08
N ASN A 545 -2.86 39.82 5.25
CA ASN A 545 -1.85 39.17 4.43
C ASN A 545 -0.44 39.51 4.90
N ARG A 546 0.48 38.56 4.79
CA ARG A 546 1.90 38.74 5.06
C ARG A 546 2.76 38.10 3.98
N LEU A 547 3.64 38.88 3.37
CA LEU A 547 4.73 38.38 2.55
C LEU A 547 6.07 38.86 3.12
N VAL A 548 6.96 37.91 3.39
CA VAL A 548 8.35 38.17 3.75
C VAL A 548 9.25 37.61 2.67
N LEU A 549 9.98 38.48 1.99
CA LEU A 549 11.06 38.13 1.08
C LEU A 549 12.37 38.49 1.76
N ALA A 550 13.02 37.52 2.38
CA ALA A 550 14.26 37.75 3.11
C ALA A 550 15.40 36.84 2.63
N GLN A 551 16.64 37.32 2.68
CA GLN A 551 17.83 36.52 2.31
C GLN A 551 17.71 35.83 0.94
N ALA A 552 17.03 36.51 0.03
CA ALA A 552 16.66 35.96 -1.26
C ALA A 552 17.34 36.71 -2.41
N VAL A 553 17.78 35.97 -3.41
CA VAL A 553 18.26 36.54 -4.68
C VAL A 553 17.27 36.21 -5.78
N VAL A 554 16.54 37.22 -6.26
CA VAL A 554 15.53 37.08 -7.32
C VAL A 554 16.07 37.62 -8.64
N ARG A 555 16.28 36.74 -9.63
CA ARG A 555 16.85 37.13 -10.94
C ARG A 555 15.84 37.80 -11.87
N SER A 556 14.55 37.58 -11.67
CA SER A 556 13.48 38.19 -12.47
C SER A 556 12.59 39.12 -11.64
N ALA A 557 11.40 39.44 -12.16
CA ALA A 557 10.47 40.35 -11.53
C ALA A 557 9.87 39.77 -10.24
N VAL A 558 9.58 40.67 -9.30
CA VAL A 558 8.76 40.40 -8.10
C VAL A 558 7.46 41.18 -8.27
N SER A 559 6.33 40.49 -8.17
CA SER A 559 4.99 41.06 -8.28
C SER A 559 4.14 40.62 -7.11
N VAL A 560 3.69 41.58 -6.29
CA VAL A 560 2.84 41.34 -5.13
C VAL A 560 1.50 42.03 -5.36
N GLN A 561 0.40 41.32 -5.17
CA GLN A 561 -0.94 41.85 -5.23
C GLN A 561 -1.71 41.37 -4.00
N SER A 562 -2.27 42.32 -3.24
CA SER A 562 -3.24 42.03 -2.20
C SER A 562 -4.64 42.47 -2.65
N LEU A 563 -5.67 41.72 -2.24
CA LEU A 563 -7.08 42.07 -2.45
C LEU A 563 -7.77 42.47 -1.14
N SER A 564 -6.98 42.78 -0.10
CA SER A 564 -7.48 43.16 1.22
C SER A 564 -8.44 44.34 1.17
N ALA A 565 -9.53 44.24 1.93
CA ALA A 565 -10.54 45.26 2.08
C ALA A 565 -10.10 46.35 3.08
N THR A 566 -10.90 47.41 3.21
CA THR A 566 -10.57 48.61 4.02
C THR A 566 -10.34 48.37 5.51
N ALA A 567 -10.80 47.24 6.05
CA ALA A 567 -10.64 46.91 7.47
C ALA A 567 -9.49 45.92 7.74
N GLU A 568 -8.79 45.48 6.70
CA GLU A 568 -7.78 44.43 6.77
C GLU A 568 -6.37 45.02 6.76
N THR A 569 -5.35 44.20 7.01
CA THR A 569 -3.96 44.68 7.11
C THR A 569 -3.02 43.85 6.27
N ASP A 570 -2.19 44.53 5.48
CA ASP A 570 -1.16 43.89 4.65
C ASP A 570 0.23 44.14 5.24
N PHE A 571 1.07 43.12 5.29
CA PHE A 571 2.46 43.21 5.70
C PHE A 571 3.37 42.74 4.56
N LEU A 572 4.16 43.64 4.00
CA LEU A 572 5.17 43.31 3.00
C LEU A 572 6.56 43.65 3.56
N THR A 573 7.38 42.64 3.78
CA THR A 573 8.76 42.80 4.26
C THR A 573 9.73 42.31 3.20
N VAL A 574 10.69 43.16 2.82
CA VAL A 574 11.82 42.79 1.96
C VAL A 574 13.10 43.07 2.74
N ARG A 575 13.87 42.02 3.08
CA ARG A 575 15.04 42.14 3.97
C ARG A 575 16.23 41.38 3.43
N ASP A 576 17.43 41.96 3.42
CA ASP A 576 18.64 41.25 2.94
C ASP A 576 18.45 40.62 1.53
N ALA A 577 17.61 41.23 0.70
CA ALA A 577 17.21 40.66 -0.58
C ALA A 577 17.87 41.40 -1.74
N THR A 578 18.18 40.67 -2.81
CA THR A 578 18.62 41.25 -4.09
C THR A 578 17.61 40.93 -5.18
N VAL A 579 16.98 41.96 -5.74
CA VAL A 579 16.02 41.83 -6.85
C VAL A 579 16.64 42.41 -8.12
N PHE A 580 16.78 41.58 -9.15
CA PHE A 580 17.33 41.98 -10.45
C PHE A 580 16.26 42.47 -11.43
N GLY A 581 15.05 41.91 -11.37
CA GLY A 581 13.92 42.37 -12.18
C GLY A 581 13.19 43.57 -11.59
N THR A 582 12.05 43.92 -12.19
CA THR A 582 11.16 44.96 -11.64
C THR A 582 10.52 44.47 -10.36
N PHE A 583 10.51 45.29 -9.32
CA PHE A 583 9.73 45.05 -8.11
C PHE A 583 8.41 45.82 -8.22
N THR A 584 7.28 45.13 -8.16
CA THR A 584 5.94 45.73 -8.18
C THR A 584 5.14 45.22 -6.99
N SER A 585 4.52 46.13 -6.25
CA SER A 585 3.51 45.77 -5.25
C SER A 585 2.27 46.65 -5.39
N ALA A 586 1.10 46.04 -5.31
CA ALA A 586 -0.19 46.70 -5.17
C ALA A 586 -0.89 46.07 -3.95
N LEU A 587 -0.84 46.77 -2.82
CA LEU A 587 -1.48 46.32 -1.59
C LEU A 587 -2.97 46.73 -1.58
N GLY A 588 -3.72 46.21 -0.62
CA GLY A 588 -5.17 46.33 -0.55
C GLY A 588 -5.65 47.73 -0.15
N LYS A 589 -6.94 47.86 0.15
CA LYS A 589 -7.55 49.14 0.59
C LYS A 589 -7.48 49.37 2.10
N GLY A 590 -6.93 48.39 2.82
CA GLY A 590 -6.78 48.43 4.27
C GLY A 590 -5.41 48.97 4.68
N VAL A 591 -5.14 48.97 5.98
CA VAL A 591 -3.85 49.45 6.51
C VAL A 591 -2.71 48.57 6.01
N SER A 592 -1.74 49.16 5.33
CA SER A 592 -0.59 48.44 4.80
C SER A 592 0.69 48.82 5.54
N THR A 593 1.53 47.83 5.84
CA THR A 593 2.89 48.03 6.31
C THR A 593 3.88 47.49 5.30
N LEU A 594 4.67 48.39 4.69
CA LEU A 594 5.83 48.04 3.88
C LEU A 594 7.10 48.22 4.72
N THR A 595 7.97 47.22 4.74
CA THR A 595 9.29 47.30 5.35
C THR A 595 10.34 46.84 4.35
N ILE A 596 11.32 47.70 4.05
CA ILE A 596 12.44 47.37 3.16
C ILE A 596 13.74 47.68 3.90
N ASP A 597 14.54 46.66 4.16
CA ASP A 597 15.80 46.75 4.91
C ASP A 597 16.91 45.99 4.19
N ASP A 598 18.14 46.51 4.20
CA ASP A 598 19.34 45.85 3.67
C ASP A 598 19.21 45.25 2.26
N SER A 599 18.38 45.87 1.41
CA SER A 599 17.99 45.28 0.14
C SER A 599 18.53 46.04 -1.07
N THR A 600 18.81 45.32 -2.15
CA THR A 600 19.30 45.87 -3.42
C THR A 600 18.31 45.63 -4.55
N PHE A 601 17.83 46.70 -5.18
CA PHE A 601 16.94 46.67 -6.34
C PHE A 601 17.68 47.18 -7.58
N ASN A 602 17.86 46.32 -8.57
CA ASN A 602 18.61 46.65 -9.79
C ASN A 602 17.74 47.25 -10.90
N ASN A 603 16.43 47.10 -10.82
CA ASN A 603 15.48 47.65 -11.80
C ASN A 603 14.41 48.49 -11.10
N ALA A 604 13.41 48.92 -11.86
CA ALA A 604 12.36 49.80 -11.37
C ALA A 604 11.62 49.17 -10.18
N VAL A 605 11.24 50.04 -9.24
CA VAL A 605 10.43 49.69 -8.07
C VAL A 605 9.14 50.48 -8.17
N ASN A 606 8.00 49.80 -8.19
CA ASN A 606 6.66 50.40 -8.28
C ASN A 606 5.79 49.86 -7.14
N VAL A 607 5.51 50.68 -6.14
CA VAL A 607 4.68 50.34 -4.99
C VAL A 607 3.41 51.17 -5.00
N THR A 608 2.29 50.54 -4.72
CA THR A 608 1.03 51.20 -4.35
C THR A 608 0.51 50.54 -3.08
N THR A 609 0.31 51.30 -2.00
CA THR A 609 -0.19 50.74 -0.73
C THR A 609 -1.72 50.79 -0.64
N GLY A 610 -2.38 51.76 -1.28
CA GLY A 610 -3.81 51.70 -1.58
C GLY A 610 -4.64 52.79 -0.89
N ASP A 611 -5.72 52.40 -0.24
CA ASP A 611 -6.39 53.28 0.73
C ASP A 611 -5.96 52.80 2.13
N GLY A 612 -6.18 53.59 3.17
CA GLY A 612 -5.83 53.22 4.54
C GLY A 612 -4.69 54.07 5.11
N ASN A 613 -4.46 53.96 6.42
CA ASN A 613 -3.37 54.67 7.07
C ASN A 613 -2.10 53.81 7.00
N ASP A 614 -1.31 53.99 5.95
CA ASP A 614 -0.20 53.10 5.63
C ASP A 614 1.11 53.48 6.31
N VAL A 615 1.97 52.49 6.55
CA VAL A 615 3.27 52.68 7.19
C VAL A 615 4.38 52.09 6.31
N LEU A 616 5.23 52.96 5.78
CA LEU A 616 6.34 52.59 4.90
C LEU A 616 7.67 52.83 5.60
N LYS A 617 8.40 51.76 5.88
CA LYS A 617 9.67 51.75 6.61
C LYS A 617 10.81 51.39 5.67
N PHE A 618 11.83 52.23 5.67
CA PHE A 618 13.04 52.02 4.89
C PHE A 618 14.26 52.04 5.79
N ASP A 619 14.92 50.89 5.89
CA ASP A 619 16.15 50.70 6.63
C ASP A 619 16.01 51.08 8.12
N ASN A 620 14.95 50.55 8.74
CA ASN A 620 14.48 50.88 10.08
C ASN A 620 14.82 49.78 11.12
N LEU A 621 15.51 48.72 10.74
CA LEU A 621 16.04 47.73 11.68
C LEU A 621 17.31 48.23 12.37
N ALA A 622 17.39 47.98 13.68
CA ALA A 622 18.56 48.28 14.51
C ALA A 622 19.29 46.98 14.86
N GLY A 623 20.60 46.95 14.68
CA GLY A 623 21.43 45.83 15.12
C GLY A 623 22.79 45.81 14.41
N PRO A 624 23.82 45.21 15.03
CA PRO A 624 25.17 45.13 14.44
C PRO A 624 25.26 44.18 13.24
N GLU A 625 24.25 43.33 13.03
CA GLU A 625 24.19 42.30 11.98
C GLU A 625 23.69 42.85 10.64
N TYR A 626 23.12 44.05 10.67
CA TYR A 626 22.50 44.71 9.53
C TYR A 626 23.51 45.64 8.87
N SER A 627 23.71 45.48 7.55
CA SER A 627 24.64 46.32 6.78
C SER A 627 24.21 47.79 6.78
N GLY A 628 22.92 48.01 7.05
CA GLY A 628 22.21 49.28 7.08
C GLY A 628 22.06 49.89 5.68
N VAL A 629 22.05 49.15 4.57
CA VAL A 629 22.02 49.81 3.25
C VAL A 629 20.99 49.25 2.29
N ASN A 630 19.98 50.06 2.02
CA ASN A 630 19.12 49.89 0.85
C ASN A 630 19.74 50.57 -0.39
N ARG A 631 19.81 49.84 -1.51
CA ARG A 631 20.33 50.33 -2.79
C ARG A 631 19.27 50.29 -3.87
N TRP A 632 18.99 51.44 -4.47
CA TRP A 632 18.01 51.62 -5.54
C TRP A 632 18.74 52.06 -6.81
N ASN A 633 18.99 51.12 -7.73
CA ASN A 633 19.79 51.38 -8.92
C ASN A 633 18.97 51.91 -10.12
N SER A 634 17.64 51.95 -10.01
CA SER A 634 16.73 52.45 -11.05
C SER A 634 15.66 53.38 -10.46
N ALA A 635 14.66 53.76 -11.27
CA ALA A 635 13.55 54.60 -10.84
C ALA A 635 12.71 53.91 -9.74
N VAL A 636 12.36 54.67 -8.71
CA VAL A 636 11.48 54.22 -7.63
C VAL A 636 10.20 55.04 -7.70
N LYS A 637 9.04 54.38 -7.67
CA LYS A 637 7.73 55.02 -7.59
C LYS A 637 6.97 54.39 -6.45
N ILE A 638 6.61 55.17 -5.45
CA ILE A 638 5.80 54.77 -4.31
C ILE A 638 4.59 55.70 -4.25
N LEU A 639 3.40 55.11 -4.26
CA LEU A 639 2.11 55.80 -4.14
C LEU A 639 1.42 55.26 -2.88
N SER A 640 1.20 56.07 -1.84
CA SER A 640 0.52 55.56 -0.65
C SER A 640 -1.00 55.59 -0.77
N GLY A 641 -1.56 56.71 -1.28
CA GLY A 641 -2.92 56.76 -1.79
C GLY A 641 -3.85 57.60 -0.92
N THR A 642 -4.88 57.05 -0.30
CA THR A 642 -5.76 57.84 0.60
C THR A 642 -5.67 57.37 2.04
N GLY A 643 -5.59 58.29 3.01
CA GLY A 643 -5.44 57.97 4.42
C GLY A 643 -4.29 58.75 5.03
N ASP A 644 -4.10 58.63 6.35
CA ASP A 644 -3.00 59.31 7.03
C ASP A 644 -1.75 58.42 6.98
N ASP A 645 -0.88 58.66 6.00
CA ASP A 645 0.27 57.77 5.72
C ASP A 645 1.54 58.19 6.45
N GLN A 646 2.40 57.22 6.76
CA GLN A 646 3.68 57.46 7.45
C GLN A 646 4.87 56.87 6.68
N PHE A 647 5.80 57.74 6.29
CA PHE A 647 7.08 57.35 5.71
C PHE A 647 8.19 57.46 6.77
N ILE A 648 8.84 56.35 7.10
CA ILE A 648 9.90 56.26 8.11
C ILE A 648 11.21 55.85 7.44
N PHE A 649 12.23 56.70 7.53
CA PHE A 649 13.58 56.42 7.08
C PHE A 649 14.52 56.33 8.29
N GLY A 650 15.18 55.18 8.47
CA GLY A 650 16.12 54.96 9.57
C GLY A 650 15.48 54.57 10.90
N THR A 651 16.33 54.13 11.84
CA THR A 651 15.92 53.62 13.15
C THR A 651 15.49 54.72 14.12
N GLY A 652 14.29 54.61 14.69
CA GLY A 652 13.74 55.59 15.64
C GLY A 652 14.44 55.67 17.01
N ASN A 653 15.39 54.79 17.31
CA ASN A 653 15.90 54.57 18.66
C ASN A 653 17.08 55.46 19.09
N GLY A 654 17.34 56.59 18.42
CA GLY A 654 18.26 57.64 18.91
C GLY A 654 19.74 57.26 19.08
N ALA A 655 20.10 55.99 18.89
CA ALA A 655 21.46 55.54 18.71
C ALA A 655 21.76 55.63 17.21
N PRO A 656 22.54 56.61 16.74
CA PRO A 656 22.98 56.66 15.36
C PRO A 656 23.85 55.43 15.10
N SER A 657 23.24 54.35 14.61
CA SER A 657 24.00 53.38 13.83
C SER A 657 24.34 54.11 12.55
N ALA A 658 25.59 54.54 12.41
CA ALA A 658 26.09 55.30 11.27
C ALA A 658 26.00 54.54 9.92
N THR A 659 25.36 53.37 9.92
CA THR A 659 25.24 52.47 8.77
C THR A 659 23.93 52.64 8.02
N ASN A 660 22.81 52.98 8.69
CA ASN A 660 21.50 53.00 8.07
C ASN A 660 21.38 54.09 6.97
N THR A 661 21.37 53.69 5.70
CA THR A 661 21.51 54.49 4.49
C THR A 661 20.58 54.00 3.37
N ASN A 662 19.79 54.91 2.79
CA ASN A 662 19.06 54.66 1.55
C ASN A 662 19.74 55.38 0.37
N ILE A 663 20.23 54.64 -0.63
CA ILE A 663 21.00 55.17 -1.77
C ILE A 663 20.17 55.12 -3.06
N PHE A 664 19.75 56.29 -3.57
CA PHE A 664 18.97 56.40 -4.81
C PHE A 664 19.86 56.88 -5.96
N ARG A 665 20.16 55.98 -6.91
CA ARG A 665 21.08 56.30 -8.03
C ARG A 665 20.41 56.95 -9.23
N ASN A 666 19.08 56.89 -9.32
CA ASN A 666 18.31 57.47 -10.42
C ASN A 666 17.53 58.70 -9.95
N PHE A 667 17.58 59.79 -10.73
CA PHE A 667 16.94 61.07 -10.42
C PHE A 667 15.41 61.09 -10.60
N SER A 668 14.81 60.02 -11.13
CA SER A 668 13.37 59.96 -11.40
C SER A 668 12.56 59.26 -10.29
N SER A 669 13.01 59.34 -9.03
CA SER A 669 12.29 58.70 -7.92
C SER A 669 11.11 59.57 -7.46
N ILE A 670 9.93 58.96 -7.28
CA ILE A 670 8.68 59.61 -6.92
C ILE A 670 8.13 58.95 -5.65
N PHE A 671 7.86 59.77 -4.64
CA PHE A 671 7.14 59.40 -3.43
C PHE A 671 5.91 60.31 -3.37
N ASP A 672 4.75 59.73 -3.65
CA ASP A 672 3.46 60.42 -3.63
C ASP A 672 2.67 59.89 -2.45
N SER A 673 2.42 60.76 -1.47
CA SER A 673 1.65 60.39 -0.29
C SER A 673 0.14 60.42 -0.54
N GLY A 674 -0.29 60.96 -1.69
CA GLY A 674 -1.70 61.03 -2.06
C GLY A 674 -2.50 62.03 -1.22
N THR A 675 -3.56 61.60 -0.54
CA THR A 675 -4.46 62.49 0.23
C THR A 675 -4.63 62.04 1.68
N GLY A 676 -4.35 62.93 2.63
CA GLY A 676 -4.57 62.71 4.06
C GLY A 676 -3.62 63.58 4.88
N ALA A 677 -3.52 63.32 6.19
CA ALA A 677 -2.55 63.96 7.06
C ALA A 677 -1.23 63.17 7.07
N ASP A 678 -0.52 63.18 5.95
CA ASP A 678 0.68 62.37 5.75
C ASP A 678 1.89 62.89 6.52
N THR A 679 2.71 61.98 7.04
CA THR A 679 3.89 62.31 7.83
C THR A 679 5.15 61.66 7.30
N VAL A 680 6.26 62.39 7.43
CA VAL A 680 7.58 61.89 7.09
C VAL A 680 8.50 62.00 8.30
N GLN A 681 9.03 60.85 8.73
CA GLN A 681 9.97 60.73 9.82
C GLN A 681 11.34 60.33 9.28
N GLN A 682 12.31 61.23 9.39
CA GLN A 682 13.71 60.95 9.12
C GLN A 682 14.44 60.84 10.46
N ASN A 683 14.87 59.64 10.81
CA ASN A 683 15.60 59.41 12.05
C ASN A 683 17.10 59.71 11.89
N GLY A 684 17.71 60.32 12.92
CA GLY A 684 19.07 60.86 12.86
C GLY A 684 20.13 59.81 12.51
N GLY A 685 20.99 60.11 11.53
CA GLY A 685 22.05 59.22 11.03
C GLY A 685 21.87 58.77 9.58
N GLN A 686 20.66 58.89 9.03
CA GLN A 686 20.36 58.56 7.63
C GLN A 686 21.04 59.53 6.65
N THR A 687 21.80 58.99 5.70
CA THR A 687 22.24 59.73 4.50
C THR A 687 21.34 59.37 3.33
N LEU A 688 20.34 60.21 3.06
CA LEU A 688 19.63 60.18 1.78
C LEU A 688 20.56 60.77 0.72
N SER A 689 21.18 59.92 -0.10
CA SER A 689 22.10 60.36 -1.16
C SER A 689 21.39 60.30 -2.53
N GLY A 690 21.13 61.47 -3.11
CA GLY A 690 20.44 61.67 -4.40
C GLY A 690 19.67 63.01 -4.46
N ASN A 691 19.58 63.66 -5.62
CA ASN A 691 19.01 65.03 -5.78
C ASN A 691 17.48 65.09 -5.97
N ALA A 692 16.72 64.03 -5.65
CA ALA A 692 15.32 63.88 -6.07
C ALA A 692 14.35 63.63 -4.89
N TYR A 693 14.52 64.35 -3.79
CA TYR A 693 13.60 64.26 -2.66
C TYR A 693 12.58 65.41 -2.69
N ASN A 694 11.48 65.19 -3.41
CA ASN A 694 10.24 65.93 -3.21
C ASN A 694 9.23 64.92 -2.67
N VAL A 695 9.18 64.73 -1.35
CA VAL A 695 7.93 64.26 -0.73
C VAL A 695 7.13 65.54 -0.53
N PRO A 696 6.06 65.79 -1.31
CA PRO A 696 5.19 66.92 -1.06
C PRO A 696 4.47 66.63 0.26
N VAL A 697 4.98 67.17 1.37
CA VAL A 697 4.25 67.16 2.63
C VAL A 697 3.15 68.21 2.47
N SER A 698 1.90 67.80 2.29
CA SER A 698 0.76 68.72 2.18
C SER A 698 0.36 69.27 3.53
#